data_AF-A0A535H5Q8-F1
#
_entry.id   AF-A0A535H5Q8-F1
#
_cell.length_a   1.000
_cell.length_b   1.000
_cell.length_c   1.000
_cell.angle_alpha   90.00
_cell.angle_beta   90.00
_cell.angle_gamma   90.00
#
_symmetry.space_group_name_H-M   'P 1'
#
loop_
_entity.id
_entity.type
_entity.pdbx_description
1 polymer ?
#
loop_
_entity_poly.entity_id
_entity_poly.type
_entity_poly.pdbx_seq_one_letter_code
_entity_poly.pdbx_strand_id
1 'polypeptide(L)'
;MLAVDDLDGAGGNRIPGAVIKVLSFLHRSVTRSRRRVYTRFCAFFANSTVIDAVSPEKHRFARLAAIRVLAISRIKRRRRGNGHKVIIVGLTVISLLSLGGGAEAVDKYQTYTRDLPNPSSLNAKELSQATKIYDRNGVLLYVKHTEGVIRTVIPLSAISPHLIEATIALEDRQFYTHQGIDVRRIVAAAIADVTHQRVEQGGSTITQQLVKRMFVGSANSLERKVREATLALEIERRFSKNDILTLYLNQIFYGHQAYGVEAAAQTYFAKSAKDLDIAQAAMLAGIPNAPSDFDPYSPATAARAKARQELVLADMLRDHYISQLEYDKAVKEPLKYQDGSIQKDLKAPWFVDYVLRQLSKQYGDAVVAGGGLRVTTTLDYNLQQVAERAVNGNVNRADLRARNVNNGAAEVIDPATGQVLAMVGSANYYDQAIGGQYNVIADGQGRQPGSSFKIYEYATALANGYAPSTLIDDTQGKIDGHPFVDWDHRSEGIITIRRALVESRNIPAILLLKQLGYDRVFQTARMMGLTSANLTPERGLAQAIGATEVLPMQHFNAYGVLASGGIYHEPTVILKVVDSQGKVLQEWKPNPGARVLPAQVAYMISDILRPVGAALNIKRPYAAKTGTTENWHDSWLIGYSPDVVIGAWMGHTCAGGCPTNVNSNLNVVWGVQGAGLIFRDIFNAYEANKPVRDFPLPDGLKKVTVCKASGLLATPNCAGQTITDWFIAGTAPNRPDDWYRPLRVCTTDGLLATSDIPANFTTVKTFVVYPPGYPDNMKDKNSPQPPTQNCQLFTETIPPTLTLAQAPQADGSVLVTATATDNEAIKEVDFFLDGANKPVRLAQAPYTVVVKGSSGSTHSLIVQAYDYNPSNAPAVQTLSVTLP
;
A
#
# COMPACT_ATOMS: atom_id res chain seq x y z
N MET A 1 51.43 22.43 28.11
CA MET A 1 52.72 23.11 28.38
C MET A 1 52.42 24.16 29.44
N LEU A 2 52.74 23.87 30.71
CA LEU A 2 52.82 24.74 31.89
C LEU A 2 52.86 23.81 33.12
N ALA A 3 53.82 24.04 34.00
CA ALA A 3 54.04 23.33 35.26
C ALA A 3 53.30 24.02 36.40
N VAL A 4 52.84 23.27 37.41
CA VAL A 4 52.73 23.68 38.82
C VAL A 4 52.85 22.44 39.72
N ASP A 5 53.67 22.59 40.75
CA ASP A 5 54.01 21.69 41.85
C ASP A 5 52.94 21.56 42.95
N ASP A 6 53.17 20.53 43.80
CA ASP A 6 52.95 20.42 45.25
C ASP A 6 51.59 20.72 45.90
N LEU A 7 51.12 19.73 46.69
CA LEU A 7 51.18 19.81 48.15
C LEU A 7 50.87 18.44 48.81
N ASP A 8 51.88 17.93 49.51
CA ASP A 8 51.78 16.93 50.57
C ASP A 8 50.99 17.45 51.79
N GLY A 9 50.30 16.55 52.49
CA GLY A 9 49.61 16.91 53.73
C GLY A 9 48.89 15.75 54.41
N ALA A 10 49.64 14.99 55.19
CA ALA A 10 49.21 13.83 55.96
C ALA A 10 48.06 14.08 56.95
N GLY A 11 47.21 13.06 57.11
CA GLY A 11 46.27 12.90 58.22
C GLY A 11 46.07 11.42 58.51
N GLY A 12 46.99 10.83 59.29
CA GLY A 12 46.95 9.42 59.66
C GLY A 12 46.00 9.10 60.80
N ASN A 13 45.44 7.89 60.78
CA ASN A 13 45.13 7.15 62.01
C ASN A 13 45.26 5.63 61.81
N ARG A 14 46.38 5.13 62.36
CA ARG A 14 46.66 3.84 63.02
C ARG A 14 45.91 2.56 62.60
N ILE A 15 46.68 1.65 62.01
CA ILE A 15 46.41 0.20 61.91
C ILE A 15 46.90 -0.49 63.21
N PRO A 16 46.15 -1.43 63.82
CA PRO A 16 46.53 -2.08 65.08
C PRO A 16 47.75 -3.00 64.98
N GLY A 17 48.64 -2.90 65.97
CA GLY A 17 49.94 -3.60 66.10
C GLY A 17 49.92 -5.13 66.29
N ALA A 18 48.86 -5.82 65.89
CA ALA A 18 48.79 -7.29 65.90
C ALA A 18 49.17 -7.94 64.55
N VAL A 19 49.22 -7.18 63.45
CA VAL A 19 49.45 -7.72 62.09
C VAL A 19 50.94 -7.71 61.69
N ILE A 20 51.79 -6.94 62.37
CA ILE A 20 53.23 -6.84 62.07
C ILE A 20 54.06 -7.96 62.75
N LYS A 21 53.49 -8.68 63.73
CA LYS A 21 54.15 -9.82 64.41
C LYS A 21 53.92 -11.19 63.75
N VAL A 22 53.03 -11.32 62.77
CA VAL A 22 52.78 -12.60 62.06
C VAL A 22 53.57 -12.68 60.74
N LEU A 23 53.78 -11.55 60.05
CA LEU A 23 54.56 -11.50 58.80
C LEU A 23 56.09 -11.54 59.02
N SER A 24 56.57 -11.22 60.23
CA SER A 24 57.98 -11.38 60.62
C SER A 24 58.36 -12.81 61.08
N PHE A 25 57.38 -13.68 61.31
CA PHE A 25 57.60 -15.09 61.68
C PHE A 25 57.60 -16.03 60.44
N LEU A 26 56.88 -15.68 59.38
CA LEU A 26 56.82 -16.47 58.14
C LEU A 26 58.00 -16.20 57.18
N HIS A 27 58.67 -15.06 57.27
CA HIS A 27 59.85 -14.78 56.45
C HIS A 27 61.16 -15.41 56.97
N ARG A 28 61.22 -15.81 58.26
CA ARG A 28 62.36 -16.53 58.87
C ARG A 28 62.28 -18.06 58.81
N SER A 29 61.20 -18.61 58.24
CA SER A 29 60.97 -20.06 58.17
C SER A 29 61.20 -20.67 56.77
N VAL A 30 61.45 -19.84 55.75
CA VAL A 30 61.59 -20.27 54.34
C VAL A 30 63.03 -20.11 53.80
N THR A 31 63.95 -19.53 54.56
CA THR A 31 65.36 -19.32 54.17
C THR A 31 66.36 -20.20 54.90
N ARG A 32 65.94 -21.39 55.37
CA ARG A 32 66.84 -22.38 56.00
C ARG A 32 66.78 -23.81 55.46
N SER A 33 66.11 -24.07 54.33
CA SER A 33 66.08 -25.41 53.69
C SER A 33 66.49 -25.46 52.21
N ARG A 34 66.97 -24.36 51.61
CA ARG A 34 67.40 -24.31 50.18
C ARG A 34 68.91 -24.08 49.95
N ARG A 35 69.76 -24.51 50.88
CA ARG A 35 71.22 -24.63 50.65
C ARG A 35 71.73 -25.94 51.24
N ARG A 36 71.33 -27.09 50.66
CA ARG A 36 72.04 -28.37 50.79
C ARG A 36 71.55 -29.51 49.88
N VAL A 37 71.10 -29.25 48.65
CA VAL A 37 70.95 -30.33 47.64
C VAL A 37 71.22 -29.77 46.24
N TYR A 38 72.43 -29.26 46.04
CA TYR A 38 72.96 -28.90 44.71
C TYR A 38 74.31 -29.60 44.52
N THR A 39 74.38 -30.91 44.78
CA THR A 39 75.59 -31.72 44.53
C THR A 39 75.28 -33.21 44.61
N ARG A 40 74.49 -33.76 43.67
CA ARG A 40 74.47 -35.22 43.39
C ARG A 40 73.69 -35.71 42.16
N PHE A 41 73.29 -34.86 41.22
CA PHE A 41 72.49 -35.32 40.06
C PHE A 41 73.05 -35.00 38.67
N CYS A 42 74.24 -34.36 38.56
CA CYS A 42 74.89 -34.08 37.27
C CYS A 42 76.17 -34.92 37.05
N ALA A 43 76.09 -36.24 37.25
CA ALA A 43 77.17 -37.14 36.90
C ALA A 43 76.65 -38.56 36.61
N PHE A 44 75.84 -38.71 35.57
CA PHE A 44 75.65 -40.00 34.89
C PHE A 44 74.97 -39.75 33.55
N PHE A 45 75.54 -40.30 32.47
CA PHE A 45 75.14 -40.19 31.05
C PHE A 45 75.76 -39.03 30.24
N ALA A 46 77.06 -39.20 29.99
CA ALA A 46 77.63 -38.92 28.68
C ALA A 46 77.84 -40.25 27.93
N ASN A 47 77.62 -40.20 26.61
CA ASN A 47 78.04 -41.12 25.53
C ASN A 47 77.25 -42.39 25.16
N SER A 48 77.17 -42.53 23.83
CA SER A 48 76.82 -43.65 22.92
C SER A 48 75.35 -43.77 22.50
N THR A 49 74.92 -43.21 21.36
CA THR A 49 75.06 -43.61 19.94
C THR A 49 74.31 -44.88 19.52
N VAL A 50 73.33 -44.68 18.62
CA VAL A 50 73.09 -45.40 17.34
C VAL A 50 71.94 -46.45 17.28
N ILE A 51 71.01 -46.11 16.36
CA ILE A 51 70.22 -46.93 15.39
C ILE A 51 68.80 -47.44 15.72
N ASP A 52 67.90 -46.84 14.93
CA ASP A 52 66.76 -47.32 14.14
C ASP A 52 65.41 -47.77 14.73
N ALA A 53 64.41 -47.28 14.00
CA ALA A 53 62.98 -47.45 14.09
C ALA A 53 62.52 -48.74 13.42
N VAL A 54 61.56 -49.44 14.01
CA VAL A 54 60.45 -50.10 13.30
C VAL A 54 59.22 -50.13 14.23
N SER A 55 58.06 -49.92 13.62
CA SER A 55 56.71 -49.77 14.13
C SER A 55 55.99 -51.14 14.37
N PRO A 56 54.66 -51.23 14.50
CA PRO A 56 53.97 -51.57 15.74
C PRO A 56 53.19 -52.89 15.65
N GLU A 57 52.44 -53.18 16.71
CA GLU A 57 51.30 -54.09 16.77
C GLU A 57 51.52 -55.59 17.03
N LYS A 58 50.75 -56.05 18.04
CA LYS A 58 50.31 -57.42 18.34
C LYS A 58 51.31 -58.29 19.14
N HIS A 59 50.95 -58.87 20.28
CA HIS A 59 49.65 -59.02 20.91
C HIS A 59 49.84 -59.48 22.37
N ARG A 60 49.00 -58.90 23.23
CA ARG A 60 48.16 -59.58 24.23
C ARG A 60 48.79 -60.60 25.21
N PHE A 61 48.45 -60.34 26.48
CA PHE A 61 48.12 -61.32 27.51
C PHE A 61 49.23 -62.27 27.99
N ALA A 62 49.44 -62.19 29.30
CA ALA A 62 50.05 -63.18 30.18
C ALA A 62 51.59 -63.22 30.26
N ARG A 63 52.04 -63.27 31.52
CA ARG A 63 53.43 -63.39 32.05
C ARG A 63 54.14 -62.03 32.14
N LEU A 64 54.12 -61.35 33.28
CA LEU A 64 54.68 -61.85 34.54
C LEU A 64 53.88 -61.39 35.76
N ALA A 65 53.16 -62.35 36.34
CA ALA A 65 53.03 -62.45 37.79
C ALA A 65 54.35 -62.98 38.39
N ALA A 66 54.54 -62.73 39.69
CA ALA A 66 55.74 -62.99 40.52
C ALA A 66 56.77 -61.86 40.40
N ILE A 67 56.82 -60.89 41.32
CA ILE A 67 57.18 -61.10 42.73
C ILE A 67 56.13 -60.48 43.66
N ARG A 68 55.37 -61.37 44.30
CA ARG A 68 54.51 -61.09 45.46
C ARG A 68 55.30 -61.62 46.68
N VAL A 69 55.15 -60.97 47.83
CA VAL A 69 55.52 -61.41 49.19
C VAL A 69 56.87 -60.87 49.72
N LEU A 70 56.79 -60.26 50.93
CA LEU A 70 57.82 -59.69 51.82
C LEU A 70 58.18 -58.20 51.65
N ALA A 71 57.45 -57.33 52.34
CA ALA A 71 58.00 -56.34 53.30
C ALA A 71 56.93 -55.31 53.73
N ILE A 72 55.90 -55.75 54.46
CA ILE A 72 55.13 -54.85 55.33
C ILE A 72 55.26 -55.39 56.74
N SER A 73 56.32 -54.94 57.43
CA SER A 73 56.33 -54.95 58.88
C SER A 73 57.18 -53.79 59.41
N ARG A 74 56.60 -53.12 60.42
CA ARG A 74 57.17 -52.21 61.43
C ARG A 74 57.13 -50.70 61.16
N ILE A 75 56.79 -50.02 62.28
CA ILE A 75 56.65 -48.58 62.56
C ILE A 75 55.19 -48.11 62.31
N LYS A 76 54.34 -47.76 63.29
CA LYS A 76 54.57 -47.32 64.68
C LYS A 76 53.31 -47.47 65.55
N ARG A 77 53.52 -47.86 66.81
CA ARG A 77 52.60 -47.80 67.96
C ARG A 77 52.29 -46.34 68.38
N ARG A 78 51.11 -46.19 69.01
CA ARG A 78 50.73 -45.25 70.10
C ARG A 78 50.67 -43.75 69.80
N ARG A 79 49.46 -43.19 69.88
CA ARG A 79 49.06 -42.23 70.93
C ARG A 79 47.54 -42.00 70.93
N ARG A 80 46.88 -42.55 71.95
CA ARG A 80 45.51 -42.20 72.39
C ARG A 80 45.65 -41.01 73.33
N GLY A 81 44.86 -39.94 73.10
CA GLY A 81 44.75 -38.79 74.02
C GLY A 81 44.94 -37.42 73.35
N ASN A 82 43.86 -36.87 72.77
CA ASN A 82 43.52 -35.42 72.71
C ASN A 82 42.36 -35.05 71.75
N GLY A 83 41.69 -36.02 71.10
CA GLY A 83 40.58 -35.73 70.18
C GLY A 83 39.41 -34.93 70.78
N HIS A 84 39.14 -35.05 72.08
CA HIS A 84 38.01 -34.34 72.70
C HIS A 84 38.30 -32.86 73.00
N LYS A 85 39.57 -32.45 73.16
CA LYS A 85 39.91 -31.04 73.43
C LYS A 85 39.89 -30.16 72.17
N VAL A 86 40.17 -30.74 71.00
CA VAL A 86 40.11 -30.02 69.71
C VAL A 86 38.66 -29.82 69.24
N ILE A 87 37.78 -30.81 69.50
CA ILE A 87 36.35 -30.71 69.20
C ILE A 87 35.67 -29.69 70.13
N ILE A 88 36.00 -29.68 71.42
CA ILE A 88 35.43 -28.72 72.38
C ILE A 88 35.92 -27.29 72.08
N VAL A 89 37.21 -27.07 71.84
CA VAL A 89 37.74 -25.74 71.46
C VAL A 89 37.19 -25.27 70.10
N GLY A 90 37.02 -26.17 69.13
CA GLY A 90 36.36 -25.87 67.85
C GLY A 90 34.89 -25.46 68.03
N LEU A 91 34.14 -26.16 68.88
CA LEU A 91 32.75 -25.82 69.22
C LEU A 91 32.65 -24.53 70.05
N THR A 92 33.64 -24.23 70.91
CA THR A 92 33.63 -23.00 71.72
C THR A 92 34.01 -21.77 70.87
N VAL A 93 34.91 -21.92 69.90
CA VAL A 93 35.24 -20.85 68.93
C VAL A 93 34.07 -20.60 67.98
N ILE A 94 33.36 -21.65 67.53
CA ILE A 94 32.11 -21.52 66.76
C ILE A 94 31.00 -20.87 67.62
N SER A 95 30.90 -21.21 68.91
CA SER A 95 29.92 -20.62 69.84
C SER A 95 30.25 -19.15 70.22
N LEU A 96 31.53 -18.78 70.30
CA LEU A 96 31.98 -17.42 70.59
C LEU A 96 31.89 -16.50 69.35
N LEU A 97 32.12 -17.04 68.15
CA LEU A 97 31.89 -16.34 66.88
C LEU A 97 30.40 -16.13 66.58
N SER A 98 29.53 -17.05 67.03
CA SER A 98 28.07 -16.93 66.86
C SER A 98 27.39 -15.98 67.85
N LEU A 99 27.99 -15.69 69.01
CA LEU A 99 27.41 -14.76 69.99
C LEU A 99 27.79 -13.28 69.75
N GLY A 100 29.00 -13.00 69.24
CA GLY A 100 29.43 -11.64 68.88
C GLY A 100 29.23 -11.28 67.40
N GLY A 101 29.57 -12.21 66.50
CA GLY A 101 29.38 -12.04 65.06
C GLY A 101 27.95 -12.34 64.59
N GLY A 102 27.18 -13.10 65.37
CA GLY A 102 25.78 -13.41 65.06
C GLY A 102 24.86 -12.19 65.17
N ALA A 103 25.07 -11.32 66.17
CA ALA A 103 24.30 -10.08 66.30
C ALA A 103 24.58 -9.12 65.14
N GLU A 104 25.84 -8.94 64.75
CA GLU A 104 26.22 -8.09 63.59
C GLU A 104 25.76 -8.69 62.25
N ALA A 105 25.78 -10.03 62.11
CA ALA A 105 25.26 -10.72 60.93
C ALA A 105 23.73 -10.65 60.83
N VAL A 106 23.03 -10.74 61.96
CA VAL A 106 21.56 -10.59 62.04
C VAL A 106 21.17 -9.14 61.75
N ASP A 107 21.88 -8.15 62.30
CA ASP A 107 21.65 -6.73 62.03
C ASP A 107 21.89 -6.38 60.55
N LYS A 108 22.99 -6.88 59.95
CA LYS A 108 23.24 -6.73 58.50
C LYS A 108 22.21 -7.45 57.66
N TYR A 109 21.79 -8.67 58.03
CA TYR A 109 20.74 -9.40 57.34
C TYR A 109 19.41 -8.64 57.37
N GLN A 110 19.00 -8.15 58.54
CA GLN A 110 17.78 -7.34 58.70
C GLN A 110 17.88 -6.04 57.90
N THR A 111 19.02 -5.35 57.95
CA THR A 111 19.27 -4.13 57.17
C THR A 111 19.15 -4.38 55.67
N TYR A 112 19.73 -5.48 55.16
CA TYR A 112 19.67 -5.81 53.74
C TYR A 112 18.31 -6.34 53.28
N THR A 113 17.50 -6.91 54.19
CA THR A 113 16.24 -7.57 53.83
C THR A 113 14.98 -6.78 54.18
N ARG A 114 15.12 -5.65 54.88
CA ARG A 114 14.01 -4.79 55.34
C ARG A 114 13.13 -4.26 54.21
N ASP A 115 13.71 -3.96 53.05
CA ASP A 115 13.01 -3.37 51.90
C ASP A 115 12.96 -4.34 50.70
N LEU A 116 12.77 -5.64 50.94
CA LEU A 116 12.66 -6.60 49.84
C LEU A 116 11.34 -6.44 49.08
N PRO A 117 11.38 -6.41 47.73
CA PRO A 117 10.17 -6.40 46.92
C PRO A 117 9.38 -7.69 47.13
N ASN A 118 8.05 -7.57 47.12
CA ASN A 118 7.16 -8.71 47.28
C ASN A 118 7.08 -9.52 45.96
N PRO A 119 7.51 -10.80 45.93
CA PRO A 119 7.50 -11.61 44.72
C PRO A 119 6.11 -12.15 44.34
N SER A 120 5.04 -11.85 45.08
CA SER A 120 3.71 -12.41 44.82
C SER A 120 3.06 -11.96 43.51
N SER A 121 3.59 -10.94 42.84
CA SER A 121 3.17 -10.50 41.50
C SER A 121 3.96 -11.14 40.36
N LEU A 122 4.84 -12.12 40.62
CA LEU A 122 5.58 -12.80 39.56
C LEU A 122 4.65 -13.65 38.70
N ASN A 123 4.40 -13.18 37.48
CA ASN A 123 3.61 -13.90 36.49
C ASN A 123 4.30 -13.79 35.14
N ALA A 124 4.62 -14.94 34.52
CA ALA A 124 5.27 -14.97 33.21
C ALA A 124 4.43 -14.25 32.15
N LYS A 125 3.10 -14.23 32.31
CA LYS A 125 2.17 -13.56 31.39
C LYS A 125 2.19 -12.04 31.50
N GLU A 126 2.69 -11.49 32.60
CA GLU A 126 2.79 -10.04 32.83
C GLU A 126 4.13 -9.47 32.34
N LEU A 127 5.03 -10.34 31.85
CA LEU A 127 6.24 -9.87 31.19
C LEU A 127 5.89 -9.11 29.92
N SER A 128 6.54 -7.95 29.72
CA SER A 128 6.43 -7.18 28.48
C SER A 128 6.78 -8.07 27.28
N GLN A 129 5.92 -8.06 26.27
CA GLN A 129 6.00 -8.88 25.07
C GLN A 129 5.92 -8.01 23.83
N ALA A 130 6.71 -8.35 22.82
CA ALA A 130 6.73 -7.61 21.57
C ALA A 130 5.47 -7.91 20.74
N THR A 131 4.90 -6.86 20.15
CA THR A 131 3.81 -6.98 19.19
C THR A 131 4.35 -7.39 17.82
N LYS A 132 3.73 -8.39 17.21
CA LYS A 132 4.09 -8.93 15.90
C LYS A 132 2.98 -8.59 14.88
N ILE A 133 3.37 -7.92 13.80
CA ILE A 133 2.46 -7.54 12.70
C ILE A 133 2.73 -8.44 11.50
N TYR A 134 1.68 -9.05 10.97
CA TYR A 134 1.73 -9.99 9.87
C TYR A 134 0.90 -9.51 8.69
N ASP A 135 1.32 -9.87 7.49
CA ASP A 135 0.50 -9.78 6.28
C ASP A 135 -0.65 -10.81 6.34
N ARG A 136 -1.54 -10.78 5.35
CA ARG A 136 -2.70 -11.67 5.27
C ARG A 136 -2.35 -13.15 5.10
N ASN A 137 -1.12 -13.46 4.67
CA ASN A 137 -0.62 -14.80 4.39
C ASN A 137 0.33 -15.32 5.49
N GLY A 138 0.50 -14.58 6.59
CA GLY A 138 1.33 -14.95 7.73
C GLY A 138 2.79 -14.52 7.64
N VAL A 139 3.18 -13.70 6.65
CA VAL A 139 4.51 -13.11 6.55
C VAL A 139 4.68 -12.08 7.67
N LEU A 140 5.71 -12.23 8.50
CA LEU A 140 6.05 -11.23 9.51
C LEU A 140 6.55 -9.95 8.83
N LEU A 141 5.84 -8.84 9.09
CA LEU A 141 6.12 -7.51 8.54
C LEU A 141 6.97 -6.67 9.49
N TYR A 142 6.66 -6.71 10.79
CA TYR A 142 7.36 -5.92 11.80
C TYR A 142 7.18 -6.45 13.22
N VAL A 143 8.17 -6.16 14.07
CA VAL A 143 8.16 -6.46 15.51
C VAL A 143 8.29 -5.17 16.32
N LYS A 144 7.17 -4.69 16.86
CA LYS A 144 7.13 -3.53 17.75
C LYS A 144 7.43 -3.97 19.18
N HIS A 145 8.33 -3.26 19.84
CA HIS A 145 8.86 -3.64 21.14
C HIS A 145 9.18 -2.40 21.98
N THR A 146 9.34 -2.60 23.30
CA THR A 146 9.68 -1.55 24.27
C THR A 146 11.12 -1.75 24.74
N GLU A 147 11.90 -0.67 24.83
CA GLU A 147 13.25 -0.67 25.44
C GLU A 147 14.22 -1.73 24.88
N GLY A 148 14.08 -2.13 23.60
CA GLY A 148 14.93 -3.18 23.04
C GLY A 148 14.61 -4.59 23.55
N VAL A 149 13.43 -4.82 24.13
CA VAL A 149 13.01 -6.14 24.65
C VAL A 149 12.11 -6.84 23.64
N ILE A 150 12.66 -7.77 22.86
CA ILE A 150 11.87 -8.71 22.06
C ILE A 150 11.60 -9.95 22.89
N ARG A 151 10.33 -10.17 23.24
CA ARG A 151 9.88 -11.34 23.98
C ARG A 151 8.58 -11.89 23.41
N THR A 152 8.48 -13.21 23.36
CA THR A 152 7.22 -13.94 23.22
C THR A 152 7.18 -14.97 24.33
N VAL A 153 6.18 -14.89 25.20
CA VAL A 153 6.07 -15.82 26.33
C VAL A 153 5.43 -17.11 25.85
N ILE A 154 6.13 -18.22 26.07
CA ILE A 154 5.63 -19.57 25.74
C ILE A 154 5.64 -20.46 26.98
N PRO A 155 4.67 -21.39 27.12
CA PRO A 155 4.66 -22.33 28.23
C PRO A 155 5.83 -23.32 28.11
N LEU A 156 6.24 -23.93 29.23
CA LEU A 156 7.35 -24.90 29.26
C LEU A 156 7.14 -26.07 28.29
N SER A 157 5.90 -26.50 28.06
CA SER A 157 5.53 -27.55 27.10
C SER A 157 5.75 -27.17 25.62
N ALA A 158 5.94 -25.88 25.33
CA ALA A 158 6.26 -25.36 24.00
C ALA A 158 7.78 -25.08 23.84
N ILE A 159 8.60 -25.51 24.79
CA ILE A 159 10.07 -25.42 24.72
C ILE A 159 10.62 -26.82 24.45
N SER A 160 11.63 -26.94 23.57
CA SER A 160 12.31 -28.21 23.32
C SER A 160 12.82 -28.82 24.64
N PRO A 161 12.53 -30.11 24.94
CA PRO A 161 13.05 -30.78 26.13
C PRO A 161 14.57 -30.68 26.22
N HIS A 162 15.26 -30.77 25.08
CA HIS A 162 16.71 -30.64 25.02
C HIS A 162 17.22 -29.28 25.49
N LEU A 163 16.47 -28.20 25.24
CA LEU A 163 16.85 -26.86 25.72
C LEU A 163 16.65 -26.71 27.22
N ILE A 164 15.57 -27.30 27.75
CA ILE A 164 15.32 -27.37 29.19
C ILE A 164 16.45 -28.13 29.88
N GLU A 165 16.77 -29.32 29.39
CA GLU A 165 17.83 -30.20 29.91
C GLU A 165 19.21 -29.56 29.80
N ALA A 166 19.54 -28.96 28.65
CA ALA A 166 20.79 -28.23 28.44
C ALA A 166 20.96 -27.09 29.45
N THR A 167 19.90 -26.32 29.68
CA THR A 167 19.91 -25.21 30.63
C THR A 167 20.12 -25.71 32.06
N ILE A 168 19.43 -26.78 32.46
CA ILE A 168 19.56 -27.36 33.80
C ILE A 168 20.98 -27.95 34.00
N ALA A 169 21.48 -28.72 33.04
CA ALA A 169 22.79 -29.36 33.11
C ALA A 169 23.93 -28.34 33.28
N LEU A 170 23.84 -27.21 32.58
CA LEU A 170 24.83 -26.14 32.63
C LEU A 170 24.66 -25.22 33.84
N GLU A 171 23.45 -24.70 34.05
CA GLU A 171 23.23 -23.59 35.00
C GLU A 171 22.93 -24.08 36.41
N ASP A 172 22.26 -25.22 36.59
CA ASP A 172 21.77 -25.68 37.90
C ASP A 172 21.40 -27.18 37.95
N ARG A 173 22.40 -28.04 38.00
CA ARG A 173 22.23 -29.52 37.99
C ARG A 173 21.28 -30.06 39.06
N GLN A 174 21.21 -29.40 40.22
CA GLN A 174 20.35 -29.83 41.34
C GLN A 174 19.03 -29.06 41.38
N PHE A 175 18.65 -28.37 40.30
CA PHE A 175 17.50 -27.47 40.24
C PHE A 175 16.24 -28.04 40.89
N TYR A 176 15.82 -29.26 40.54
CA TYR A 176 14.60 -29.85 41.09
C TYR A 176 14.69 -30.32 42.55
N THR A 177 15.90 -30.34 43.14
CA THR A 177 16.15 -30.93 44.46
C THR A 177 16.43 -29.91 45.56
N HIS A 178 17.05 -28.77 45.24
CA HIS A 178 17.30 -27.71 46.21
C HIS A 178 16.06 -26.80 46.36
N GLN A 179 16.01 -25.97 47.40
CA GLN A 179 14.93 -24.99 47.62
C GLN A 179 15.50 -23.58 47.46
N GLY A 180 15.68 -23.09 46.23
CA GLY A 180 16.20 -21.74 45.94
C GLY A 180 17.71 -21.53 46.03
N ILE A 181 18.40 -22.14 46.99
CA ILE A 181 19.86 -22.07 47.12
C ILE A 181 20.48 -23.47 47.17
N ASP A 182 21.61 -23.66 46.49
CA ASP A 182 22.39 -24.90 46.58
C ASP A 182 23.58 -24.70 47.55
N VAL A 183 23.39 -25.13 48.79
CA VAL A 183 24.40 -25.02 49.86
C VAL A 183 25.66 -25.82 49.51
N ARG A 184 25.52 -26.99 48.86
CA ARG A 184 26.68 -27.82 48.48
C ARG A 184 27.51 -27.11 47.44
N ARG A 185 26.87 -26.47 46.47
CA ARG A 185 27.51 -25.70 45.41
C ARG A 185 28.14 -24.42 45.93
N ILE A 186 27.52 -23.72 46.89
CA ILE A 186 28.11 -22.54 47.55
C ILE A 186 29.41 -22.94 48.29
N VAL A 187 29.39 -24.03 49.05
CA VAL A 187 30.59 -24.52 49.77
C VAL A 187 31.66 -24.98 48.78
N ALA A 188 31.28 -25.71 47.73
CA ALA A 188 32.21 -26.17 46.69
C ALA A 188 32.87 -24.99 45.95
N ALA A 189 32.09 -23.97 45.60
CA ALA A 189 32.60 -22.75 44.97
C ALA A 189 33.56 -21.99 45.90
N ALA A 190 33.21 -21.85 47.19
CA ALA A 190 34.08 -21.18 48.16
C ALA A 190 35.42 -21.90 48.34
N ILE A 191 35.43 -23.25 48.35
CA ILE A 191 36.67 -24.03 48.40
C ILE A 191 37.47 -23.82 47.11
N ALA A 192 36.82 -23.89 45.93
CA ALA A 192 37.48 -23.70 44.65
C ALA A 192 38.12 -22.30 44.52
N ASP A 193 37.42 -21.23 44.93
CA ASP A 193 37.90 -19.85 44.90
C ASP A 193 39.15 -19.64 45.77
N VAL A 194 39.15 -20.25 46.96
CA VAL A 194 40.31 -20.22 47.87
C VAL A 194 41.49 -21.00 47.30
N THR A 195 41.23 -22.09 46.59
CA THR A 195 42.27 -22.97 46.04
C THR A 195 42.89 -22.41 44.75
N HIS A 196 42.11 -21.71 43.92
CA HIS A 196 42.54 -21.17 42.63
C HIS A 196 42.93 -19.68 42.67
N GLN A 197 42.84 -19.02 43.83
CA GLN A 197 43.15 -17.60 44.04
C GLN A 197 42.43 -16.63 43.08
N ARG A 198 41.29 -17.05 42.53
CA ARG A 198 40.42 -16.25 41.66
C ARG A 198 38.97 -16.55 42.02
N VAL A 199 38.11 -15.54 41.94
CA VAL A 199 36.66 -15.75 42.06
C VAL A 199 36.17 -16.35 40.76
N GLU A 200 35.90 -17.66 40.73
CA GLU A 200 35.39 -18.37 39.57
C GLU A 200 33.87 -18.46 39.72
N GLN A 201 33.13 -17.61 38.99
CA GLN A 201 31.68 -17.51 39.11
C GLN A 201 31.02 -18.86 38.75
N GLY A 202 30.52 -19.56 39.77
CA GLY A 202 29.85 -20.85 39.53
C GLY A 202 28.86 -21.29 40.59
N GLY A 203 28.45 -20.41 41.52
CA GLY A 203 27.65 -20.81 42.69
C GLY A 203 26.14 -20.54 42.65
N SER A 204 25.61 -19.83 41.65
CA SER A 204 24.21 -19.33 41.67
C SER A 204 23.23 -20.30 41.00
N THR A 205 22.08 -20.52 41.63
CA THR A 205 20.96 -21.34 41.11
C THR A 205 20.15 -20.60 40.04
N ILE A 206 19.32 -21.30 39.26
CA ILE A 206 18.40 -20.69 38.30
C ILE A 206 17.49 -19.66 38.99
N THR A 207 16.97 -20.00 40.18
CA THR A 207 16.11 -19.11 40.96
C THR A 207 16.86 -17.84 41.40
N GLN A 208 18.11 -17.97 41.84
CA GLN A 208 18.97 -16.83 42.19
C GLN A 208 19.24 -15.94 40.97
N GLN A 209 19.49 -16.54 39.80
CA GLN A 209 19.66 -15.81 38.56
C GLN A 209 18.38 -15.08 38.12
N LEU A 210 17.21 -15.70 38.26
CA LEU A 210 15.92 -15.06 38.01
C LEU A 210 15.74 -13.81 38.88
N VAL A 211 15.99 -13.94 40.20
CA VAL A 211 15.91 -12.82 41.15
C VAL A 211 16.86 -11.70 40.80
N LYS A 212 18.12 -12.03 40.47
CA LYS A 212 19.14 -11.07 40.05
C LYS A 212 18.64 -10.21 38.89
N ARG A 213 17.93 -10.80 37.93
CA ARG A 213 17.43 -10.11 36.75
C ARG A 213 16.15 -9.31 36.99
N MET A 214 15.27 -9.78 37.88
CA MET A 214 13.95 -9.15 38.07
C MET A 214 13.89 -8.11 39.20
N PHE A 215 14.72 -8.21 40.24
CA PHE A 215 14.53 -7.41 41.46
C PHE A 215 15.74 -6.62 41.94
N VAL A 216 16.94 -7.20 41.91
CA VAL A 216 18.10 -6.66 42.65
C VAL A 216 19.25 -6.15 41.76
N GLY A 217 19.13 -6.27 40.44
CA GLY A 217 20.08 -5.72 39.48
C GLY A 217 21.47 -6.41 39.47
N SER A 218 22.47 -5.74 38.89
CA SER A 218 23.80 -6.31 38.59
C SER A 218 24.94 -5.87 39.52
N ALA A 219 24.69 -5.02 40.53
CA ALA A 219 25.73 -4.45 41.39
C ALA A 219 26.50 -5.51 42.19
N ASN A 220 27.82 -5.64 42.06
CA ASN A 220 28.59 -6.68 42.76
C ASN A 220 28.82 -6.36 44.25
N SER A 221 27.78 -6.52 45.08
CA SER A 221 27.85 -6.36 46.55
C SER A 221 27.39 -7.62 47.30
N LEU A 222 27.95 -7.81 48.51
CA LEU A 222 27.50 -8.86 49.44
C LEU A 222 26.02 -8.68 49.81
N GLU A 223 25.60 -7.42 50.01
CA GLU A 223 24.22 -7.04 50.22
C GLU A 223 23.29 -7.59 49.13
N ARG A 224 23.62 -7.37 47.85
CA ARG A 224 22.82 -7.88 46.73
C ARG A 224 22.71 -9.41 46.79
N LYS A 225 23.81 -10.11 47.11
CA LYS A 225 23.82 -11.57 47.18
C LYS A 225 22.96 -12.13 48.32
N VAL A 226 22.88 -11.43 49.46
CA VAL A 226 21.98 -11.77 50.58
C VAL A 226 20.51 -11.52 50.18
N ARG A 227 20.22 -10.39 49.51
CA ARG A 227 18.88 -10.09 48.96
C ARG A 227 18.46 -11.14 47.93
N GLU A 228 19.36 -11.52 47.02
CA GLU A 228 19.17 -12.54 45.97
C GLU A 228 18.82 -13.91 46.57
N ALA A 229 19.59 -14.37 47.56
CA ALA A 229 19.34 -15.63 48.23
C ALA A 229 18.00 -15.64 49.00
N THR A 230 17.68 -14.55 49.71
CA THR A 230 16.45 -14.46 50.50
C THR A 230 15.20 -14.46 49.61
N LEU A 231 15.21 -13.67 48.53
CA LEU A 231 14.12 -13.67 47.55
C LEU A 231 14.02 -15.01 46.81
N ALA A 232 15.14 -15.68 46.52
CA ALA A 232 15.11 -16.99 45.88
C ALA A 232 14.41 -18.04 46.76
N LEU A 233 14.68 -18.04 48.07
CA LEU A 233 13.96 -18.88 49.04
C LEU A 233 12.46 -18.57 49.06
N GLU A 234 12.09 -17.29 49.01
CA GLU A 234 10.69 -16.87 49.08
C GLU A 234 9.91 -17.20 47.79
N ILE A 235 10.54 -17.07 46.62
CA ILE A 235 9.97 -17.50 45.33
C ILE A 235 9.72 -19.00 45.34
N GLU A 236 10.67 -19.81 45.81
CA GLU A 236 10.54 -21.28 45.82
C GLU A 236 9.52 -21.82 46.80
N ARG A 237 9.10 -21.01 47.78
CA ARG A 237 7.96 -21.34 48.65
C ARG A 237 6.61 -21.12 47.97
N ARG A 238 6.56 -20.24 46.96
CA ARG A 238 5.31 -19.74 46.36
C ARG A 238 5.07 -20.28 44.95
N PHE A 239 6.13 -20.57 44.22
CA PHE A 239 6.09 -21.00 42.82
C PHE A 239 6.64 -22.42 42.67
N SER A 240 6.06 -23.21 41.77
CA SER A 240 6.62 -24.52 41.46
C SER A 240 7.94 -24.39 40.69
N LYS A 241 8.76 -25.45 40.69
CA LYS A 241 9.99 -25.50 39.87
C LYS A 241 9.72 -25.22 38.39
N ASN A 242 8.59 -25.71 37.88
CA ASN A 242 8.21 -25.49 36.48
C ASN A 242 7.81 -24.03 36.23
N ASP A 243 7.15 -23.36 37.17
CA ASP A 243 6.81 -21.94 37.06
C ASP A 243 8.09 -21.08 37.05
N ILE A 244 9.03 -21.38 37.95
CA ILE A 244 10.33 -20.70 38.03
C ILE A 244 11.12 -20.89 36.74
N LEU A 245 11.16 -22.12 36.23
CA LEU A 245 11.86 -22.42 34.99
C LEU A 245 11.20 -21.76 33.78
N THR A 246 9.86 -21.72 33.75
CA THR A 246 9.09 -21.00 32.72
C THR A 246 9.41 -19.51 32.75
N LEU A 247 9.39 -18.89 33.93
CA LEU A 247 9.78 -17.49 34.11
C LEU A 247 11.22 -17.24 33.66
N TYR A 248 12.16 -18.08 34.09
CA TYR A 248 13.57 -17.97 33.74
C TYR A 248 13.80 -18.03 32.23
N LEU A 249 13.30 -19.09 31.58
CA LEU A 249 13.47 -19.31 30.14
C LEU A 249 12.75 -18.26 29.29
N ASN A 250 11.73 -17.57 29.80
CA ASN A 250 11.07 -16.46 29.09
C ASN A 250 11.64 -15.07 29.42
N GLN A 251 12.39 -14.93 30.53
CA GLN A 251 12.92 -13.65 30.98
C GLN A 251 14.37 -13.41 30.56
N ILE A 252 15.17 -14.47 30.44
CA ILE A 252 16.61 -14.36 30.31
C ILE A 252 17.04 -13.77 28.96
N PHE A 253 18.10 -12.95 28.98
CA PHE A 253 18.64 -12.27 27.81
C PHE A 253 19.65 -13.15 27.05
N TYR A 254 19.41 -13.35 25.76
CA TYR A 254 20.25 -14.16 24.87
C TYR A 254 21.10 -13.32 23.91
N GLY A 255 21.17 -11.99 24.05
CA GLY A 255 21.81 -11.13 23.05
C GLY A 255 20.83 -10.70 21.96
N HIS A 256 21.24 -9.77 21.09
CA HIS A 256 20.45 -9.26 19.96
C HIS A 256 18.99 -8.91 20.31
N GLN A 257 18.79 -8.23 21.44
CA GLN A 257 17.46 -7.84 21.96
C GLN A 257 16.50 -9.01 22.25
N ALA A 258 16.96 -10.27 22.15
CA ALA A 258 16.15 -11.45 22.39
C ALA A 258 16.08 -11.75 23.90
N TYR A 259 14.90 -11.59 24.46
CA TYR A 259 14.56 -11.98 25.82
C TYR A 259 13.63 -13.19 25.78
N GLY A 260 14.08 -14.26 26.39
CA GLY A 260 13.42 -15.55 26.39
C GLY A 260 13.78 -16.44 25.20
N VAL A 261 13.62 -17.75 25.40
CA VAL A 261 14.05 -18.79 24.47
C VAL A 261 13.34 -18.74 23.12
N GLU A 262 12.08 -18.32 23.08
CA GLU A 262 11.32 -18.22 21.82
C GLU A 262 11.89 -17.13 20.92
N ALA A 263 12.16 -15.95 21.49
CA ALA A 263 12.82 -14.87 20.76
C ALA A 263 14.23 -15.30 20.35
N ALA A 264 14.98 -15.99 21.20
CA ALA A 264 16.33 -16.47 20.88
C ALA A 264 16.33 -17.49 19.73
N ALA A 265 15.43 -18.48 19.76
CA ALA A 265 15.29 -19.48 18.70
C ALA A 265 14.97 -18.85 17.35
N GLN A 266 14.07 -17.86 17.35
CA GLN A 266 13.71 -17.10 16.15
C GLN A 266 14.89 -16.24 15.65
N THR A 267 15.61 -15.57 16.56
CA THR A 267 16.75 -14.71 16.22
C THR A 267 17.93 -15.48 15.65
N TYR A 268 18.31 -16.61 16.27
CA TYR A 268 19.51 -17.34 15.90
C TYR A 268 19.27 -18.39 14.81
N PHE A 269 18.07 -19.00 14.76
CA PHE A 269 17.80 -20.14 13.88
C PHE A 269 16.56 -19.99 12.99
N ALA A 270 15.77 -18.91 13.13
CA ALA A 270 14.45 -18.77 12.49
C ALA A 270 13.52 -19.97 12.74
N LYS A 271 13.60 -20.54 13.94
CA LYS A 271 12.78 -21.68 14.40
C LYS A 271 11.97 -21.29 15.64
N SER A 272 10.90 -22.05 15.88
CA SER A 272 10.25 -22.08 17.19
C SER A 272 11.19 -22.73 18.22
N ALA A 273 11.15 -22.29 19.48
CA ALA A 273 11.93 -22.91 20.56
C ALA A 273 11.57 -24.39 20.78
N LYS A 274 10.37 -24.81 20.36
CA LYS A 274 9.94 -26.22 20.38
C LYS A 274 10.73 -27.10 19.41
N ASP A 275 11.18 -26.53 18.29
CA ASP A 275 11.74 -27.27 17.15
C ASP A 275 13.28 -27.30 17.14
N LEU A 276 13.89 -26.92 18.26
CA LEU A 276 15.34 -26.95 18.45
C LEU A 276 15.81 -28.38 18.72
N ASP A 277 16.78 -28.83 17.92
CA ASP A 277 17.53 -30.06 18.16
C ASP A 277 18.56 -29.89 19.30
N ILE A 278 19.25 -30.98 19.63
CA ILE A 278 20.24 -31.04 20.73
C ILE A 278 21.37 -30.02 20.53
N ALA A 279 21.90 -29.90 19.31
CA ALA A 279 23.03 -29.01 19.03
C ALA A 279 22.61 -27.54 19.16
N GLN A 280 21.45 -27.18 18.60
CA GLN A 280 20.88 -25.83 18.69
C GLN A 280 20.48 -25.47 20.12
N ALA A 281 19.86 -26.41 20.85
CA ALA A 281 19.50 -26.26 22.25
C ALA A 281 20.73 -26.00 23.14
N ALA A 282 21.78 -26.80 22.99
CA ALA A 282 23.03 -26.63 23.73
C ALA A 282 23.70 -25.28 23.42
N MET A 283 23.64 -24.83 22.17
CA MET A 283 24.16 -23.51 21.79
C MET A 283 23.40 -22.40 22.51
N LEU A 284 22.05 -22.37 22.43
CA LEU A 284 21.26 -21.34 23.10
C LEU A 284 21.44 -21.37 24.62
N ALA A 285 21.45 -22.55 25.26
CA ALA A 285 21.65 -22.67 26.70
C ALA A 285 22.99 -22.09 27.17
N GLY A 286 24.02 -22.09 26.31
CA GLY A 286 25.35 -21.57 26.63
C GLY A 286 25.47 -20.04 26.62
N ILE A 287 24.58 -19.34 25.91
CA ILE A 287 24.68 -17.89 25.64
C ILE A 287 24.45 -17.02 26.90
N PRO A 288 23.43 -17.25 27.75
CA PRO A 288 23.01 -16.28 28.74
C PRO A 288 24.03 -15.86 29.81
N ASN A 289 25.03 -16.69 30.05
CA ASN A 289 26.10 -16.42 31.01
C ASN A 289 26.87 -15.14 30.64
N ALA A 290 27.21 -15.01 29.34
CA ALA A 290 27.88 -13.85 28.77
C ALA A 290 27.45 -13.69 27.30
N PRO A 291 26.26 -13.11 27.04
CA PRO A 291 25.67 -13.12 25.69
C PRO A 291 26.55 -12.52 24.60
N SER A 292 27.35 -11.50 24.94
CA SER A 292 28.29 -10.87 24.01
C SER A 292 29.54 -11.70 23.74
N ASP A 293 30.00 -12.51 24.71
CA ASP A 293 31.20 -13.35 24.55
C ASP A 293 30.90 -14.68 23.87
N PHE A 294 29.67 -15.15 24.01
CA PHE A 294 29.17 -16.40 23.44
C PHE A 294 28.24 -16.19 22.26
N ASP A 295 28.27 -15.01 21.63
CA ASP A 295 27.52 -14.78 20.41
C ASP A 295 28.10 -15.63 19.26
N PRO A 296 27.37 -16.61 18.71
CA PRO A 296 27.88 -17.44 17.62
C PRO A 296 27.92 -16.71 16.27
N TYR A 297 27.25 -15.56 16.14
CA TYR A 297 27.16 -14.82 14.88
C TYR A 297 28.45 -14.05 14.55
N SER A 298 29.08 -13.44 15.56
CA SER A 298 30.30 -12.67 15.35
C SER A 298 31.52 -13.59 15.15
N PRO A 299 32.33 -13.41 14.09
CA PRO A 299 33.54 -14.20 13.88
C PRO A 299 34.53 -14.14 15.06
N ALA A 300 34.55 -13.03 15.81
CA ALA A 300 35.45 -12.84 16.96
C ALA A 300 35.03 -13.65 18.22
N THR A 301 33.79 -14.13 18.27
CA THR A 301 33.21 -14.84 19.43
C THR A 301 32.78 -16.26 19.06
N ALA A 302 32.61 -16.59 17.78
CA ALA A 302 32.13 -17.88 17.30
C ALA A 302 32.91 -19.10 17.87
N ALA A 303 34.24 -19.02 17.96
CA ALA A 303 35.04 -20.10 18.56
C ALA A 303 34.76 -20.28 20.06
N ARG A 304 34.54 -19.18 20.80
CA ARG A 304 34.18 -19.20 22.22
C ARG A 304 32.75 -19.73 22.41
N ALA A 305 31.82 -19.32 21.56
CA ALA A 305 30.46 -19.85 21.53
C ALA A 305 30.45 -21.37 21.26
N LYS A 306 31.25 -21.84 20.30
CA LYS A 306 31.38 -23.27 20.00
C LYS A 306 31.97 -24.07 21.17
N ALA A 307 33.04 -23.58 21.78
CA ALA A 307 33.60 -24.22 22.98
C ALA A 307 32.61 -24.24 24.15
N ARG A 308 31.80 -23.18 24.29
CA ARG A 308 30.72 -23.12 25.28
C ARG A 308 29.63 -24.16 24.98
N GLN A 309 29.20 -24.30 23.72
CA GLN A 309 28.25 -25.33 23.29
C GLN A 309 28.75 -26.74 23.62
N GLU A 310 30.02 -27.04 23.32
CA GLU A 310 30.61 -28.35 23.60
C GLU A 310 30.65 -28.65 25.10
N LEU A 311 30.90 -27.65 25.94
CA LEU A 311 30.79 -27.78 27.40
C LEU A 311 29.34 -28.14 27.81
N VAL A 312 28.33 -27.46 27.26
CA VAL A 312 26.92 -27.78 27.56
C VAL A 312 26.59 -29.22 27.16
N LEU A 313 27.02 -29.65 25.96
CA LEU A 313 26.82 -31.02 25.50
C LEU A 313 27.51 -32.04 26.42
N ALA A 314 28.71 -31.73 26.92
CA ALA A 314 29.43 -32.59 27.84
C ALA A 314 28.73 -32.68 29.20
N ASP A 315 28.18 -31.57 29.69
CA ASP A 315 27.35 -31.55 30.91
C ASP A 315 26.06 -32.37 30.73
N MET A 316 25.40 -32.26 29.56
CA MET A 316 24.21 -33.07 29.24
C MET A 316 24.52 -34.57 29.19
N LEU A 317 25.67 -34.96 28.61
CA LEU A 317 26.12 -36.35 28.55
C LEU A 317 26.45 -36.88 29.96
N ARG A 318 27.18 -36.10 30.77
CA ARG A 318 27.51 -36.42 32.17
C ARG A 318 26.25 -36.65 33.01
N ASP A 319 25.20 -35.88 32.75
CA ASP A 319 23.96 -35.91 33.50
C ASP A 319 22.93 -36.88 32.90
N HIS A 320 23.33 -37.64 31.88
CA HIS A 320 22.54 -38.67 31.20
C HIS A 320 21.29 -38.16 30.48
N TYR A 321 21.25 -36.87 30.10
CA TYR A 321 20.19 -36.33 29.25
C TYR A 321 20.34 -36.75 27.77
N ILE A 322 21.57 -37.02 27.34
CA ILE A 322 21.88 -37.53 26.00
C ILE A 322 22.83 -38.72 26.07
N SER A 323 22.76 -39.59 25.06
CA SER A 323 23.68 -40.70 24.85
C SER A 323 25.01 -40.23 24.25
N GLN A 324 26.05 -41.08 24.33
CA GLN A 324 27.33 -40.81 23.67
C GLN A 324 27.18 -40.62 22.15
N LEU A 325 26.27 -41.37 21.51
CA LEU A 325 26.00 -41.26 20.07
C LEU A 325 25.39 -39.90 19.72
N GLU A 326 24.45 -39.42 20.52
CA GLU A 326 23.83 -38.09 20.34
C GLU A 326 24.83 -36.97 20.59
N TYR A 327 25.68 -37.10 21.61
CA TYR A 327 26.78 -36.17 21.87
C TYR A 327 27.73 -36.08 20.67
N ASP A 328 28.22 -37.22 20.17
CA ASP A 328 29.16 -37.27 19.05
C ASP A 328 28.55 -36.67 17.77
N LYS A 329 27.23 -36.85 17.57
CA LYS A 329 26.47 -36.26 16.47
C LYS A 329 26.32 -34.75 16.64
N ALA A 330 25.87 -34.28 17.81
CA ALA A 330 25.58 -32.88 18.09
C ALA A 330 26.84 -32.00 18.07
N VAL A 331 27.98 -32.51 18.56
CA VAL A 331 29.26 -31.79 18.51
C VAL A 331 29.68 -31.51 17.06
N LYS A 332 29.47 -32.47 16.15
CA LYS A 332 29.85 -32.38 14.73
C LYS A 332 28.82 -31.67 13.86
N GLU A 333 27.64 -31.35 14.40
CA GLU A 333 26.57 -30.74 13.64
C GLU A 333 26.93 -29.29 13.22
N PRO A 334 26.94 -28.98 11.92
CA PRO A 334 27.15 -27.62 11.45
C PRO A 334 25.89 -26.78 11.66
N LEU A 335 25.94 -25.87 12.63
CA LEU A 335 24.85 -24.94 12.90
C LEU A 335 24.82 -23.80 11.89
N LYS A 336 23.64 -23.59 11.26
CA LYS A 336 23.37 -22.44 10.39
C LYS A 336 22.68 -21.34 11.20
N TYR A 337 23.38 -20.23 11.39
CA TYR A 337 22.84 -19.07 12.08
C TYR A 337 22.18 -18.10 11.11
N GLN A 338 21.10 -17.48 11.56
CA GLN A 338 20.52 -16.31 10.90
C GLN A 338 21.30 -15.05 11.29
N ASP A 339 21.04 -13.94 10.60
CA ASP A 339 21.81 -12.70 10.71
C ASP A 339 21.64 -11.91 12.04
N GLY A 340 21.11 -12.58 13.06
CA GLY A 340 20.97 -12.09 14.42
C GLY A 340 19.84 -11.08 14.61
N SER A 341 18.96 -10.84 13.63
CA SER A 341 17.93 -9.80 13.79
C SER A 341 16.57 -10.18 13.22
N ILE A 342 15.60 -10.46 14.10
CA ILE A 342 14.17 -10.45 13.74
C ILE A 342 13.71 -9.03 13.33
N GLN A 343 14.53 -7.99 13.62
CA GLN A 343 14.19 -6.58 13.43
C GLN A 343 14.58 -5.96 12.08
N LYS A 344 15.53 -6.54 11.33
CA LYS A 344 16.18 -5.76 10.24
C LYS A 344 15.26 -5.36 9.11
N ASP A 345 14.23 -6.14 8.83
CA ASP A 345 13.36 -5.90 7.69
C ASP A 345 12.03 -5.30 8.15
N LEU A 346 12.00 -3.98 8.38
CA LEU A 346 10.73 -3.25 8.35
C LEU A 346 10.17 -3.35 6.92
N LYS A 347 9.24 -4.29 6.74
CA LYS A 347 8.55 -4.52 5.47
C LYS A 347 7.34 -3.61 5.38
N ALA A 348 7.04 -3.11 4.18
CA ALA A 348 5.88 -2.26 3.93
C ALA A 348 5.80 -1.08 4.92
N PRO A 349 6.86 -0.25 5.04
CA PRO A 349 7.05 0.65 6.17
C PRO A 349 5.89 1.64 6.37
N TRP A 350 5.35 2.22 5.28
CA TRP A 350 4.19 3.12 5.35
C TRP A 350 2.92 2.45 5.85
N PHE A 351 2.66 1.21 5.41
CA PHE A 351 1.50 0.44 5.83
C PHE A 351 1.63 0.03 7.31
N VAL A 352 2.82 -0.44 7.72
CA VAL A 352 3.10 -0.81 9.12
C VAL A 352 2.96 0.39 10.04
N ASP A 353 3.52 1.56 9.68
CA ASP A 353 3.34 2.79 10.45
C ASP A 353 1.86 3.15 10.61
N TYR A 354 1.10 3.09 9.51
CA TYR A 354 -0.34 3.37 9.53
C TYR A 354 -1.08 2.40 10.47
N VAL A 355 -0.80 1.09 10.39
CA VAL A 355 -1.37 0.08 11.30
C VAL A 355 -0.99 0.35 12.75
N LEU A 356 0.27 0.69 13.03
CA LEU A 356 0.72 1.03 14.38
C LEU A 356 -0.04 2.23 14.95
N ARG A 357 -0.26 3.29 14.16
CA ARG A 357 -1.05 4.45 14.59
C ARG A 357 -2.51 4.09 14.87
N GLN A 358 -3.12 3.23 14.05
CA GLN A 358 -4.49 2.74 14.31
C GLN A 358 -4.56 1.94 15.61
N LEU A 359 -3.62 1.02 15.82
CA LEU A 359 -3.53 0.24 17.05
C LEU A 359 -3.28 1.12 18.28
N SER A 360 -2.37 2.11 18.18
CA SER A 360 -2.06 3.03 19.28
C SER A 360 -3.27 3.89 19.63
N LYS A 361 -4.04 4.36 18.64
CA LYS A 361 -5.28 5.11 18.86
C LYS A 361 -6.33 4.27 19.59
N GLN A 362 -6.39 2.96 19.33
CA GLN A 362 -7.42 2.07 19.87
C GLN A 362 -7.04 1.44 21.21
N TYR A 363 -5.77 1.04 21.39
CA TYR A 363 -5.29 0.25 22.53
C TYR A 363 -4.26 0.98 23.41
N GLY A 364 -3.72 2.11 22.94
CA GLY A 364 -2.67 2.88 23.63
C GLY A 364 -1.25 2.37 23.37
N ASP A 365 -0.27 3.27 23.35
CA ASP A 365 1.12 2.98 22.97
C ASP A 365 1.78 1.91 23.83
N ALA A 366 1.51 1.90 25.15
CA ALA A 366 2.08 0.92 26.06
C ALA A 366 1.63 -0.52 25.72
N VAL A 367 0.36 -0.70 25.35
CA VAL A 367 -0.18 -2.02 24.95
C VAL A 367 0.40 -2.43 23.60
N VAL A 368 0.49 -1.50 22.65
CA VAL A 368 1.06 -1.79 21.33
C VAL A 368 2.55 -2.14 21.42
N ALA A 369 3.31 -1.52 22.32
CA ALA A 369 4.74 -1.76 22.45
C ALA A 369 5.13 -2.92 23.37
N GLY A 370 4.29 -3.30 24.34
CA GLY A 370 4.62 -4.29 25.38
C GLY A 370 3.52 -5.30 25.71
N GLY A 371 2.34 -5.20 25.10
CA GLY A 371 1.20 -6.09 25.38
C GLY A 371 1.24 -7.44 24.65
N GLY A 372 2.20 -7.64 23.75
CA GLY A 372 2.36 -8.89 22.98
C GLY A 372 1.25 -9.14 21.97
N LEU A 373 0.76 -8.10 21.29
CA LEU A 373 -0.30 -8.26 20.30
C LEU A 373 0.18 -9.05 19.08
N ARG A 374 -0.70 -9.91 18.55
CA ARG A 374 -0.53 -10.56 17.25
C ARG A 374 -1.55 -9.96 16.29
N VAL A 375 -1.05 -9.26 15.29
CA VAL A 375 -1.88 -8.47 14.37
C VAL A 375 -1.78 -9.08 12.98
N THR A 376 -2.90 -9.56 12.44
CA THR A 376 -3.02 -9.95 11.04
C THR A 376 -3.65 -8.81 10.26
N THR A 377 -2.98 -8.37 9.20
CA THR A 377 -3.39 -7.22 8.38
C THR A 377 -3.98 -7.67 7.04
N THR A 378 -4.49 -6.73 6.27
CA THR A 378 -5.01 -6.97 4.92
C THR A 378 -3.92 -7.04 3.85
N LEU A 379 -2.70 -6.59 4.17
CA LEU A 379 -1.60 -6.48 3.23
C LEU A 379 -1.29 -7.84 2.58
N ASP A 380 -1.10 -7.86 1.28
CA ASP A 380 -0.44 -8.94 0.57
C ASP A 380 1.01 -8.52 0.30
N TYR A 381 1.98 -9.14 0.97
CA TYR A 381 3.36 -8.69 0.88
C TYR A 381 3.97 -8.86 -0.53
N ASN A 382 3.54 -9.86 -1.30
CA ASN A 382 4.03 -10.04 -2.66
C ASN A 382 3.53 -8.91 -3.58
N LEU A 383 2.27 -8.52 -3.42
CA LEU A 383 1.69 -7.39 -4.15
C LEU A 383 2.30 -6.05 -3.69
N GLN A 384 2.58 -5.90 -2.40
CA GLN A 384 3.31 -4.74 -1.88
C GLN A 384 4.66 -4.56 -2.56
N GLN A 385 5.44 -5.64 -2.72
CA GLN A 385 6.74 -5.58 -3.42
C GLN A 385 6.61 -5.22 -4.90
N VAL A 386 5.49 -5.57 -5.55
CA VAL A 386 5.18 -5.11 -6.90
C VAL A 386 4.93 -3.60 -6.89
N ALA A 387 4.11 -3.10 -5.96
CA ALA A 387 3.80 -1.68 -5.85
C ALA A 387 5.05 -0.85 -5.53
N GLU A 388 5.90 -1.28 -4.59
CA GLU A 388 7.16 -0.61 -4.24
C GLU A 388 8.10 -0.51 -5.44
N ARG A 389 8.24 -1.59 -6.22
CA ARG A 389 9.05 -1.58 -7.45
C ARG A 389 8.46 -0.70 -8.53
N ALA A 390 7.14 -0.69 -8.71
CA ALA A 390 6.47 0.15 -9.70
C ALA A 390 6.65 1.64 -9.37
N VAL A 391 6.46 2.03 -8.11
CA VAL A 391 6.67 3.41 -7.65
C VAL A 391 8.13 3.81 -7.80
N ASN A 392 9.05 3.07 -7.19
CA ASN A 392 10.48 3.41 -7.19
C ASN A 392 11.06 3.41 -8.62
N GLY A 393 10.74 2.38 -9.41
CA GLY A 393 11.22 2.23 -10.78
C GLY A 393 10.77 3.37 -11.68
N ASN A 394 9.48 3.77 -11.62
CA ASN A 394 8.98 4.85 -12.46
C ASN A 394 9.45 6.23 -11.99
N VAL A 395 9.49 6.50 -10.67
CA VAL A 395 10.02 7.78 -10.15
C VAL A 395 11.49 7.98 -10.53
N ASN A 396 12.28 6.91 -10.61
CA ASN A 396 13.69 6.96 -10.98
C ASN A 396 13.98 6.91 -12.48
N ARG A 397 12.96 6.91 -13.34
CA ARG A 397 13.16 7.01 -14.80
C ARG A 397 13.82 8.34 -15.15
N ALA A 398 14.86 8.29 -15.98
CA ALA A 398 15.61 9.47 -16.38
C ALA A 398 14.72 10.57 -16.99
N ASP A 399 13.74 10.19 -17.82
CA ASP A 399 12.82 11.14 -18.45
C ASP A 399 11.84 11.81 -17.48
N LEU A 400 11.49 11.16 -16.36
CA LEU A 400 10.63 11.73 -15.31
C LEU A 400 11.44 12.55 -14.31
N ARG A 401 12.64 12.09 -13.92
CA ARG A 401 13.58 12.85 -13.10
C ARG A 401 13.97 14.18 -13.78
N ALA A 402 14.23 14.16 -15.09
CA ALA A 402 14.51 15.37 -15.87
C ALA A 402 13.31 16.36 -15.90
N ARG A 403 12.10 15.85 -15.65
CA ARG A 403 10.87 16.65 -15.52
C ARG A 403 10.51 16.98 -14.07
N ASN A 404 11.51 16.95 -13.18
CA ASN A 404 11.42 17.35 -11.78
C ASN A 404 10.59 16.41 -10.88
N VAL A 405 10.27 15.18 -11.31
CA VAL A 405 9.69 14.16 -10.43
C VAL A 405 10.76 13.67 -9.45
N ASN A 406 10.45 13.63 -8.16
CA ASN A 406 11.34 13.03 -7.15
C ASN A 406 10.63 12.05 -6.20
N ASN A 407 9.29 12.00 -6.24
CA ASN A 407 8.49 11.19 -5.34
C ASN A 407 7.26 10.60 -6.06
N GLY A 408 6.68 9.56 -5.47
CA GLY A 408 5.48 8.90 -5.94
C GLY A 408 4.88 7.99 -4.87
N ALA A 409 3.61 7.65 -5.01
CA ALA A 409 2.86 6.86 -4.05
C ALA A 409 1.81 6.00 -4.78
N ALA A 410 1.40 4.90 -4.15
CA ALA A 410 0.38 4.02 -4.69
C ALA A 410 -0.38 3.28 -3.59
N GLU A 411 -1.64 2.96 -3.86
CA GLU A 411 -2.47 2.11 -3.01
C GLU A 411 -3.25 1.12 -3.88
N VAL A 412 -3.43 -0.10 -3.38
CA VAL A 412 -4.22 -1.14 -4.03
C VAL A 412 -5.33 -1.59 -3.10
N ILE A 413 -6.58 -1.54 -3.57
CA ILE A 413 -7.78 -1.80 -2.77
C ILE A 413 -8.60 -2.91 -3.45
N ASP A 414 -9.10 -3.85 -2.66
CA ASP A 414 -10.16 -4.77 -3.07
C ASP A 414 -11.53 -4.07 -2.98
N PRO A 415 -12.20 -3.75 -4.11
CA PRO A 415 -13.46 -3.03 -4.09
C PRO A 415 -14.62 -3.82 -3.47
N ALA A 416 -14.53 -5.16 -3.40
CA ALA A 416 -15.58 -6.01 -2.85
C ALA A 416 -15.54 -6.09 -1.32
N THR A 417 -14.44 -5.66 -0.69
CA THR A 417 -14.27 -5.76 0.77
C THR A 417 -13.79 -4.46 1.42
N GLY A 418 -13.26 -3.51 0.65
CA GLY A 418 -12.58 -2.31 1.16
C GLY A 418 -11.19 -2.61 1.74
N GLN A 419 -10.67 -3.83 1.59
CA GLN A 419 -9.36 -4.19 2.13
C GLN A 419 -8.23 -3.53 1.33
N VAL A 420 -7.31 -2.85 2.02
CA VAL A 420 -6.11 -2.30 1.42
C VAL A 420 -5.05 -3.38 1.32
N LEU A 421 -4.73 -3.79 0.10
CA LEU A 421 -3.84 -4.92 -0.20
C LEU A 421 -2.36 -4.49 -0.31
N ALA A 422 -2.11 -3.25 -0.68
CA ALA A 422 -0.79 -2.64 -0.74
C ALA A 422 -0.87 -1.13 -0.52
N MET A 423 0.13 -0.53 0.13
CA MET A 423 0.24 0.91 0.39
C MET A 423 1.70 1.34 0.36
N VAL A 424 2.02 2.25 -0.56
CA VAL A 424 3.34 2.87 -0.75
C VAL A 424 3.17 4.38 -0.62
N GLY A 425 3.68 4.96 0.45
CA GLY A 425 3.46 6.37 0.78
C GLY A 425 4.46 7.34 0.14
N SER A 426 5.62 6.86 -0.30
CA SER A 426 6.63 7.65 -1.03
C SER A 426 7.57 6.74 -1.84
N ALA A 427 8.44 7.31 -2.67
CA ALA A 427 9.35 6.57 -3.54
C ALA A 427 10.48 5.84 -2.80
N ASN A 428 10.83 6.32 -1.60
CA ASN A 428 11.82 5.71 -0.72
C ASN A 428 11.58 6.17 0.73
N TYR A 429 11.24 5.23 1.61
CA TYR A 429 10.92 5.50 3.01
C TYR A 429 12.08 6.15 3.78
N TYR A 430 13.32 5.80 3.43
CA TYR A 430 14.52 6.27 4.12
C TYR A 430 15.15 7.51 3.48
N ASP A 431 14.59 8.03 2.39
CA ASP A 431 15.07 9.26 1.76
C ASP A 431 14.52 10.49 2.49
N GLN A 432 15.37 11.10 3.32
CA GLN A 432 15.00 12.28 4.07
C GLN A 432 14.75 13.49 3.17
N ALA A 433 15.40 13.61 2.01
CA ALA A 433 15.30 14.81 1.17
C ALA A 433 13.88 15.01 0.63
N ILE A 434 13.21 13.91 0.29
CA ILE A 434 11.82 13.93 -0.19
C ILE A 434 10.80 13.87 0.95
N GLY A 435 11.25 13.78 2.21
CA GLY A 435 10.38 13.52 3.36
C GLY A 435 9.80 12.09 3.34
N GLY A 436 10.61 11.08 3.02
CA GLY A 436 10.18 9.73 2.65
C GLY A 436 9.27 9.00 3.64
N GLN A 437 9.32 9.35 4.93
CA GLN A 437 8.46 8.78 5.96
C GLN A 437 7.04 9.36 5.97
N TYR A 438 6.83 10.53 5.36
CA TYR A 438 5.50 11.10 5.18
C TYR A 438 4.70 10.22 4.23
N ASN A 439 3.59 9.65 4.71
CA ASN A 439 2.75 8.81 3.89
C ASN A 439 1.76 9.67 3.11
N VAL A 440 2.05 9.94 1.83
CA VAL A 440 1.19 10.75 0.95
C VAL A 440 -0.24 10.20 0.87
N ILE A 441 -0.43 8.88 1.06
CA ILE A 441 -1.74 8.25 0.99
C ILE A 441 -2.63 8.59 2.18
N ALA A 442 -2.06 8.66 3.38
CA ALA A 442 -2.82 8.61 4.63
C ALA A 442 -2.55 9.76 5.61
N ASP A 443 -1.54 10.60 5.38
CA ASP A 443 -1.14 11.67 6.30
C ASP A 443 -1.58 13.07 5.85
N GLY A 444 -1.63 13.98 6.82
CA GLY A 444 -1.89 15.40 6.60
C GLY A 444 -3.32 15.73 6.18
N GLN A 445 -3.50 16.84 5.47
CA GLN A 445 -4.79 17.24 4.90
C GLN A 445 -5.04 16.64 3.50
N GLY A 446 -4.09 15.85 3.01
CA GLY A 446 -4.12 15.25 1.68
C GLY A 446 -3.46 16.13 0.61
N ARG A 447 -3.94 16.01 -0.62
CA ARG A 447 -3.42 16.71 -1.80
C ARG A 447 -4.55 17.09 -2.74
N GLN A 448 -4.33 18.10 -3.58
CA GLN A 448 -5.29 18.46 -4.62
C GLN A 448 -5.41 17.29 -5.63
N PRO A 449 -6.60 16.70 -5.81
CA PRO A 449 -6.81 15.57 -6.73
C PRO A 449 -6.84 16.04 -8.20
N GLY A 450 -6.98 17.35 -8.44
CA GLY A 450 -7.18 17.89 -9.78
C GLY A 450 -8.40 17.25 -10.47
N SER A 451 -8.29 17.04 -11.78
CA SER A 451 -9.38 16.49 -12.59
C SER A 451 -9.87 15.07 -12.20
N SER A 452 -9.21 14.34 -11.30
CA SER A 452 -9.76 13.07 -10.79
C SER A 452 -10.94 13.28 -9.84
N PHE A 453 -11.19 14.51 -9.37
CA PHE A 453 -12.38 14.85 -8.61
C PHE A 453 -13.67 14.75 -9.42
N LYS A 454 -13.60 14.99 -10.75
CA LYS A 454 -14.76 15.17 -11.64
C LYS A 454 -15.80 14.04 -11.55
N ILE A 455 -15.39 12.83 -11.16
CA ILE A 455 -16.30 11.69 -11.02
C ILE A 455 -17.51 12.00 -10.13
N TYR A 456 -17.39 12.90 -9.15
CA TYR A 456 -18.47 13.20 -8.20
C TYR A 456 -19.57 14.04 -8.85
N GLU A 457 -19.23 15.08 -9.62
CA GLU A 457 -20.19 15.90 -10.37
C GLU A 457 -20.92 15.07 -11.42
N TYR A 458 -20.18 14.27 -12.18
CA TYR A 458 -20.75 13.45 -13.25
C TYR A 458 -21.62 12.32 -12.69
N ALA A 459 -21.19 11.65 -11.61
CA ALA A 459 -22.03 10.66 -10.95
C ALA A 459 -23.32 11.30 -10.40
N THR A 460 -23.21 12.51 -9.81
CA THR A 460 -24.37 13.26 -9.33
C THR A 460 -25.30 13.66 -10.48
N ALA A 461 -24.77 14.12 -11.62
CA ALA A 461 -25.55 14.46 -12.80
C ALA A 461 -26.35 13.25 -13.31
N LEU A 462 -25.67 12.12 -13.52
CA LEU A 462 -26.32 10.89 -14.02
C LEU A 462 -27.37 10.34 -13.03
N ALA A 463 -27.12 10.48 -11.71
CA ALA A 463 -28.11 10.13 -10.69
C ALA A 463 -29.34 11.06 -10.68
N ASN A 464 -29.22 12.26 -11.26
CA ASN A 464 -30.29 13.27 -11.35
C ASN A 464 -30.91 13.37 -12.76
N GLY A 465 -30.89 12.27 -13.53
CA GLY A 465 -31.63 12.15 -14.79
C GLY A 465 -30.88 12.61 -16.04
N TYR A 466 -29.63 13.07 -15.90
CA TYR A 466 -28.77 13.30 -17.06
C TYR A 466 -28.36 11.95 -17.68
N ALA A 467 -28.14 11.94 -18.99
CA ALA A 467 -27.58 10.81 -19.73
C ALA A 467 -26.15 11.15 -20.19
N PRO A 468 -25.32 10.16 -20.52
CA PRO A 468 -23.99 10.44 -21.10
C PRO A 468 -24.06 11.22 -22.41
N SER A 469 -25.19 11.14 -23.14
CA SER A 469 -25.46 11.93 -24.35
C SER A 469 -25.99 13.35 -24.08
N THR A 470 -26.30 13.71 -22.83
CA THR A 470 -26.79 15.07 -22.51
C THR A 470 -25.74 16.10 -22.89
N LEU A 471 -26.19 17.19 -23.52
CA LEU A 471 -25.35 18.28 -23.98
C LEU A 471 -24.97 19.23 -22.84
N ILE A 472 -23.75 19.76 -22.91
CA ILE A 472 -23.20 20.74 -21.98
C ILE A 472 -22.23 21.68 -22.70
N ASP A 473 -22.15 22.92 -22.22
CA ASP A 473 -21.30 23.97 -22.78
C ASP A 473 -19.84 23.84 -22.32
N ASP A 474 -18.93 23.98 -23.27
CA ASP A 474 -17.47 23.99 -23.12
C ASP A 474 -16.86 25.28 -23.72
N THR A 475 -17.64 26.37 -23.74
CA THR A 475 -17.15 27.68 -24.16
C THR A 475 -16.41 28.36 -23.02
N GLN A 476 -15.13 28.70 -23.24
CA GLN A 476 -14.34 29.40 -22.24
C GLN A 476 -14.87 30.80 -21.95
N GLY A 477 -14.72 31.23 -20.70
CA GLY A 477 -15.19 32.54 -20.27
C GLY A 477 -15.16 32.73 -18.77
N LYS A 478 -15.90 33.74 -18.31
CA LYS A 478 -16.10 34.00 -16.89
C LYS A 478 -17.34 33.29 -16.38
N ILE A 479 -17.19 32.52 -15.31
CA ILE A 479 -18.31 31.91 -14.58
C ILE A 479 -18.34 32.58 -13.22
N ASP A 480 -19.44 33.28 -12.92
CA ASP A 480 -19.60 34.10 -11.71
C ASP A 480 -18.47 35.13 -11.52
N GLY A 481 -18.06 35.76 -12.63
CA GLY A 481 -17.01 36.79 -12.64
C GLY A 481 -15.58 36.24 -12.62
N HIS A 482 -15.40 34.94 -12.35
CA HIS A 482 -14.08 34.28 -12.32
C HIS A 482 -13.73 33.65 -13.65
N PRO A 483 -12.51 33.86 -14.18
CA PRO A 483 -12.08 33.20 -15.39
C PRO A 483 -11.82 31.72 -15.11
N PHE A 484 -12.42 30.85 -15.92
CA PHE A 484 -12.06 29.44 -15.97
C PHE A 484 -11.66 29.09 -17.40
N VAL A 485 -10.68 28.20 -17.54
CA VAL A 485 -10.14 27.78 -18.83
C VAL A 485 -9.93 26.28 -18.84
N ASP A 486 -10.06 25.69 -20.03
CA ASP A 486 -9.60 24.33 -20.28
C ASP A 486 -8.09 24.30 -20.45
N TRP A 487 -7.51 23.13 -20.19
CA TRP A 487 -6.06 22.93 -20.19
C TRP A 487 -5.39 23.19 -21.56
N ASP A 488 -6.16 23.12 -22.65
CA ASP A 488 -5.70 23.38 -24.02
C ASP A 488 -6.03 24.80 -24.51
N HIS A 489 -6.69 25.61 -23.66
CA HIS A 489 -7.18 26.93 -23.99
C HIS A 489 -8.06 26.99 -25.24
N ARG A 490 -8.77 25.91 -25.58
CA ARG A 490 -9.75 25.87 -26.70
C ARG A 490 -11.17 25.78 -26.17
N SER A 491 -12.13 26.24 -26.98
CA SER A 491 -13.56 26.03 -26.72
C SER A 491 -14.05 24.97 -27.70
N GLU A 492 -14.70 23.91 -27.21
CA GLU A 492 -15.35 22.93 -28.10
C GLU A 492 -16.83 23.25 -28.36
N GLY A 493 -17.37 24.28 -27.72
CA GLY A 493 -18.78 24.65 -27.81
C GLY A 493 -19.65 23.62 -27.10
N ILE A 494 -20.71 23.14 -27.75
CA ILE A 494 -21.64 22.21 -27.12
C ILE A 494 -21.21 20.77 -27.35
N ILE A 495 -20.87 20.08 -26.27
CA ILE A 495 -20.39 18.70 -26.26
C ILE A 495 -21.25 17.82 -25.36
N THR A 496 -21.10 16.50 -25.44
CA THR A 496 -21.82 15.58 -24.55
C THR A 496 -21.12 15.43 -23.20
N ILE A 497 -21.87 15.08 -22.16
CA ILE A 497 -21.32 14.66 -20.86
C ILE A 497 -20.24 13.58 -21.02
N ARG A 498 -20.48 12.58 -21.89
CA ARG A 498 -19.49 11.53 -22.19
C ARG A 498 -18.18 12.13 -22.68
N ARG A 499 -18.23 13.01 -23.69
CA ARG A 499 -17.04 13.64 -24.27
C ARG A 499 -16.33 14.50 -23.23
N ALA A 500 -17.09 15.33 -22.50
CA ALA A 500 -16.57 16.22 -21.47
C ALA A 500 -15.79 15.46 -20.38
N LEU A 501 -16.29 14.31 -19.92
CA LEU A 501 -15.60 13.49 -18.92
C LEU A 501 -14.42 12.69 -19.50
N VAL A 502 -14.55 12.11 -20.70
CA VAL A 502 -13.45 11.39 -21.39
C VAL A 502 -12.25 12.30 -21.62
N GLU A 503 -12.50 13.49 -22.15
CA GLU A 503 -11.46 14.50 -22.46
C GLU A 503 -11.10 15.35 -21.24
N SER A 504 -11.79 15.13 -20.12
CA SER A 504 -11.54 15.77 -18.84
C SER A 504 -11.61 17.30 -18.92
N ARG A 505 -12.59 17.84 -19.65
CA ARG A 505 -12.85 19.27 -19.80
C ARG A 505 -13.22 19.92 -18.47
N ASN A 506 -12.71 21.12 -18.20
CA ASN A 506 -12.88 21.90 -16.96
C ASN A 506 -14.21 22.63 -16.94
N ILE A 507 -14.55 23.33 -18.03
CA ILE A 507 -15.75 24.18 -18.08
C ILE A 507 -17.04 23.39 -17.81
N PRO A 508 -17.30 22.24 -18.46
CA PRO A 508 -18.45 21.40 -18.14
C PRO A 508 -18.53 20.94 -16.69
N ALA A 509 -17.41 20.55 -16.07
CA ALA A 509 -17.41 20.09 -14.68
C ALA A 509 -17.82 21.21 -13.71
N ILE A 510 -17.30 22.42 -13.95
CA ILE A 510 -17.67 23.61 -13.17
C ILE A 510 -19.15 23.96 -13.34
N LEU A 511 -19.66 23.90 -14.57
CA LEU A 511 -21.07 24.13 -14.85
C LEU A 511 -21.96 23.07 -14.18
N LEU A 512 -21.55 21.81 -14.15
CA LEU A 512 -22.28 20.76 -13.44
C LEU A 512 -22.33 21.04 -11.94
N LEU A 513 -21.21 21.38 -11.29
CA LEU A 513 -21.22 21.73 -9.86
C LEU A 513 -22.16 22.92 -9.60
N LYS A 514 -22.11 23.94 -10.46
CA LYS A 514 -22.97 25.12 -10.36
C LYS A 514 -24.46 24.77 -10.52
N GLN A 515 -24.81 23.96 -11.50
CA GLN A 515 -26.20 23.59 -11.80
C GLN A 515 -26.80 22.63 -10.78
N LEU A 516 -26.01 21.66 -10.30
CA LEU A 516 -26.46 20.65 -9.33
C LEU A 516 -26.43 21.17 -7.89
N GLY A 517 -25.55 22.12 -7.60
CA GLY A 517 -25.32 22.70 -6.28
C GLY A 517 -24.31 21.90 -5.44
N TYR A 518 -23.58 22.61 -4.57
CA TYR A 518 -22.56 22.04 -3.69
C TYR A 518 -23.08 20.91 -2.81
N ASP A 519 -24.28 21.07 -2.23
CA ASP A 519 -24.84 20.10 -1.29
C ASP A 519 -24.99 18.72 -1.90
N ARG A 520 -25.55 18.62 -3.11
CA ARG A 520 -25.77 17.34 -3.79
C ARG A 520 -24.45 16.69 -4.19
N VAL A 521 -23.54 17.45 -4.80
CA VAL A 521 -22.25 16.90 -5.26
C VAL A 521 -21.38 16.46 -4.09
N PHE A 522 -21.30 17.27 -3.03
CA PHE A 522 -20.50 16.93 -1.86
C PHE A 522 -21.14 15.84 -1.01
N GLN A 523 -22.48 15.73 -1.00
CA GLN A 523 -23.14 14.56 -0.43
C GLN A 523 -22.78 13.28 -1.20
N THR A 524 -22.81 13.29 -2.53
CA THR A 524 -22.33 12.15 -3.34
C THR A 524 -20.89 11.79 -2.99
N ALA A 525 -19.99 12.78 -2.94
CA ALA A 525 -18.59 12.56 -2.59
C ALA A 525 -18.43 11.94 -1.18
N ARG A 526 -19.14 12.46 -0.18
CA ARG A 526 -19.12 11.93 1.20
C ARG A 526 -19.68 10.52 1.30
N MET A 527 -20.79 10.22 0.61
CA MET A 527 -21.34 8.86 0.55
C MET A 527 -20.36 7.88 -0.11
N MET A 528 -19.57 8.35 -1.07
CA MET A 528 -18.49 7.55 -1.66
C MET A 528 -17.22 7.46 -0.77
N GLY A 529 -17.23 8.05 0.42
CA GLY A 529 -16.14 7.98 1.40
C GLY A 529 -15.19 9.17 1.43
N LEU A 530 -15.40 10.19 0.59
CA LEU A 530 -14.60 11.41 0.58
C LEU A 530 -15.13 12.39 1.65
N THR A 531 -14.69 12.22 2.89
CA THR A 531 -15.21 12.98 4.04
C THR A 531 -14.35 14.20 4.42
N SER A 532 -13.55 14.72 3.49
CA SER A 532 -12.71 15.90 3.72
C SER A 532 -13.56 17.07 4.22
N ALA A 533 -13.22 17.61 5.40
CA ALA A 533 -13.86 18.78 5.97
C ALA A 533 -13.64 20.06 5.13
N ASN A 534 -12.67 20.00 4.21
CA ASN A 534 -12.29 21.09 3.33
C ASN A 534 -13.24 21.27 2.13
N LEU A 535 -14.12 20.29 1.83
CA LEU A 535 -15.12 20.42 0.77
C LEU A 535 -16.32 21.24 1.25
N THR A 536 -16.27 22.54 1.01
CA THR A 536 -17.27 23.51 1.51
C THR A 536 -17.66 24.54 0.44
N PRO A 537 -18.93 25.01 0.41
CA PRO A 537 -19.37 25.99 -0.58
C PRO A 537 -18.53 27.27 -0.65
N GLU A 538 -17.95 27.70 0.48
CA GLU A 538 -17.16 28.93 0.62
C GLU A 538 -15.87 28.91 -0.21
N ARG A 539 -15.36 27.71 -0.55
CA ARG A 539 -14.17 27.56 -1.42
C ARG A 539 -14.48 27.65 -2.91
N GLY A 540 -15.75 27.82 -3.28
CA GLY A 540 -16.16 28.16 -4.64
C GLY A 540 -16.06 27.02 -5.66
N LEU A 541 -16.30 27.37 -6.92
CA LEU A 541 -16.50 26.44 -8.03
C LEU A 541 -15.23 25.71 -8.50
N ALA A 542 -14.04 26.23 -8.16
CA ALA A 542 -12.77 25.58 -8.51
C ALA A 542 -12.61 24.19 -7.86
N GLN A 543 -13.41 23.89 -6.84
CA GLN A 543 -13.51 22.54 -6.29
C GLN A 543 -13.94 21.50 -7.33
N ALA A 544 -14.73 21.89 -8.34
CA ALA A 544 -15.17 20.99 -9.40
C ALA A 544 -14.03 20.40 -10.25
N ILE A 545 -12.88 21.06 -10.23
CA ILE A 545 -11.67 20.65 -10.93
C ILE A 545 -10.57 20.24 -9.96
N GLY A 546 -10.92 19.97 -8.71
CA GLY A 546 -10.02 19.41 -7.69
C GLY A 546 -9.04 20.41 -7.07
N ALA A 547 -9.41 21.70 -6.97
CA ALA A 547 -8.59 22.72 -6.32
C ALA A 547 -8.53 22.61 -4.77
N THR A 548 -9.29 21.69 -4.17
CA THR A 548 -9.29 21.45 -2.73
C THR A 548 -8.59 20.14 -2.39
N GLU A 549 -7.73 20.19 -1.37
CA GLU A 549 -7.00 19.02 -0.88
C GLU A 549 -7.93 17.98 -0.27
N VAL A 550 -7.67 16.73 -0.61
CA VAL A 550 -8.38 15.56 -0.09
C VAL A 550 -7.39 14.44 0.21
N LEU A 551 -7.70 13.62 1.22
CA LEU A 551 -6.88 12.47 1.57
C LEU A 551 -6.90 11.43 0.43
N PRO A 552 -5.75 11.04 -0.13
CA PRO A 552 -5.72 10.10 -1.25
C PRO A 552 -6.35 8.75 -0.90
N MET A 553 -6.15 8.21 0.31
CA MET A 553 -6.81 6.97 0.75
C MET A 553 -8.33 7.03 0.60
N GLN A 554 -8.94 8.18 0.96
CA GLN A 554 -10.39 8.38 0.82
C GLN A 554 -10.80 8.52 -0.66
N HIS A 555 -10.01 9.29 -1.42
CA HIS A 555 -10.28 9.53 -2.82
C HIS A 555 -10.14 8.26 -3.67
N PHE A 556 -9.11 7.45 -3.42
CA PHE A 556 -8.87 6.17 -4.09
C PHE A 556 -9.97 5.18 -3.75
N ASN A 557 -10.36 5.07 -2.47
CA ASN A 557 -11.47 4.20 -2.07
C ASN A 557 -12.81 4.59 -2.70
N ALA A 558 -13.04 5.88 -3.00
CA ALA A 558 -14.25 6.32 -3.70
C ALA A 558 -14.38 5.71 -5.10
N TYR A 559 -13.27 5.40 -5.79
CA TYR A 559 -13.30 4.67 -7.06
C TYR A 559 -13.70 3.19 -6.86
N GLY A 560 -13.54 2.64 -5.65
CA GLY A 560 -14.09 1.35 -5.25
C GLY A 560 -15.60 1.28 -5.38
N VAL A 561 -16.31 2.38 -5.16
CA VAL A 561 -17.75 2.46 -5.39
C VAL A 561 -18.09 2.27 -6.86
N LEU A 562 -17.28 2.80 -7.78
CA LEU A 562 -17.51 2.61 -9.22
C LEU A 562 -17.19 1.17 -9.62
N ALA A 563 -16.07 0.63 -9.14
CA ALA A 563 -15.64 -0.75 -9.37
C ALA A 563 -16.66 -1.80 -8.88
N SER A 564 -17.30 -1.55 -7.73
CA SER A 564 -18.27 -2.45 -7.09
C SER A 564 -19.72 -2.27 -7.56
N GLY A 565 -19.96 -1.48 -8.62
CA GLY A 565 -21.32 -1.23 -9.11
C GLY A 565 -22.18 -0.40 -8.14
N GLY A 566 -21.57 0.55 -7.45
CA GLY A 566 -22.23 1.54 -6.59
C GLY A 566 -22.22 1.23 -5.10
N ILE A 567 -21.39 0.29 -4.64
CA ILE A 567 -21.33 -0.15 -3.24
C ILE A 567 -20.07 0.40 -2.55
N TYR A 568 -20.27 1.13 -1.47
CA TYR A 568 -19.20 1.63 -0.62
C TYR A 568 -18.81 0.62 0.44
N HIS A 569 -17.51 0.36 0.55
CA HIS A 569 -16.87 -0.38 1.63
C HIS A 569 -15.85 0.53 2.31
N GLU A 570 -15.81 0.50 3.64
CA GLU A 570 -14.86 1.29 4.42
C GLU A 570 -13.44 0.70 4.26
N PRO A 571 -12.41 1.55 4.03
CA PRO A 571 -11.03 1.09 3.97
C PRO A 571 -10.62 0.32 5.22
N THR A 572 -10.18 -0.91 5.05
CA THR A 572 -9.76 -1.80 6.14
C THR A 572 -8.29 -2.17 5.98
N VAL A 573 -7.51 -2.04 7.07
CA VAL A 573 -6.08 -2.44 7.11
C VAL A 573 -5.78 -3.56 8.12
N ILE A 574 -6.68 -3.81 9.08
CA ILE A 574 -6.51 -4.83 10.14
C ILE A 574 -7.61 -5.90 9.99
N LEU A 575 -7.19 -7.16 9.85
CA LEU A 575 -8.10 -8.32 9.82
C LEU A 575 -8.32 -8.90 11.22
N LYS A 576 -7.28 -8.99 12.05
CA LYS A 576 -7.39 -9.63 13.36
C LYS A 576 -6.36 -9.09 14.33
N VAL A 577 -6.76 -8.88 15.58
CA VAL A 577 -5.88 -8.56 16.70
C VAL A 577 -6.14 -9.58 17.81
N VAL A 578 -5.08 -10.26 18.23
CA VAL A 578 -5.10 -11.21 19.35
C VAL A 578 -4.11 -10.74 20.39
N ASP A 579 -4.48 -10.77 21.67
CA ASP A 579 -3.55 -10.44 22.75
C ASP A 579 -2.59 -11.59 23.06
N SER A 580 -1.66 -11.34 23.98
CA SER A 580 -0.68 -12.35 24.43
C SER A 580 -1.30 -13.54 25.15
N GLN A 581 -2.56 -13.47 25.57
CA GLN A 581 -3.29 -14.56 26.22
C GLN A 581 -4.10 -15.41 25.22
N GLY A 582 -4.09 -15.04 23.94
CA GLY A 582 -4.86 -15.72 22.90
C GLY A 582 -6.30 -15.23 22.77
N LYS A 583 -6.68 -14.17 23.49
CA LYS A 583 -8.01 -13.56 23.36
C LYS A 583 -8.05 -12.70 22.11
N VAL A 584 -9.06 -12.92 21.27
CA VAL A 584 -9.34 -12.09 20.10
C VAL A 584 -9.90 -10.75 20.59
N LEU A 585 -9.17 -9.66 20.35
CA LEU A 585 -9.58 -8.30 20.67
C LEU A 585 -10.41 -7.68 19.55
N GLN A 586 -10.07 -8.01 18.30
CA GLN A 586 -10.74 -7.54 17.10
C GLN A 586 -10.64 -8.60 16.01
N GLU A 587 -11.70 -8.77 15.24
CA GLU A 587 -11.72 -9.61 14.05
C GLU A 587 -12.66 -8.99 13.01
N TRP A 588 -12.10 -8.73 11.82
CA TRP A 588 -12.86 -8.24 10.68
C TRP A 588 -13.83 -9.31 10.21
N LYS A 589 -15.04 -8.87 9.87
CA LYS A 589 -16.09 -9.73 9.32
C LYS A 589 -16.50 -9.18 7.96
N PRO A 590 -16.79 -10.06 6.98
CA PRO A 590 -17.36 -9.64 5.71
C PRO A 590 -18.60 -8.78 5.93
N ASN A 591 -18.64 -7.63 5.28
CA ASN A 591 -19.76 -6.70 5.28
C ASN A 591 -20.21 -6.51 3.82
N PRO A 592 -21.51 -6.61 3.50
CA PRO A 592 -22.02 -6.35 2.15
C PRO A 592 -21.81 -4.91 1.66
N GLY A 593 -21.38 -3.98 2.54
CA GLY A 593 -21.19 -2.58 2.20
C GLY A 593 -22.51 -1.81 2.11
N ALA A 594 -22.43 -0.55 1.73
CA ALA A 594 -23.59 0.33 1.58
C ALA A 594 -23.76 0.73 0.11
N ARG A 595 -24.95 0.52 -0.46
CA ARG A 595 -25.25 1.04 -1.81
C ARG A 595 -25.42 2.55 -1.74
N VAL A 596 -24.49 3.28 -2.35
CA VAL A 596 -24.45 4.75 -2.35
C VAL A 596 -24.66 5.36 -3.73
N LEU A 597 -24.50 4.57 -4.79
CA LEU A 597 -24.90 4.91 -6.14
C LEU A 597 -25.81 3.80 -6.73
N PRO A 598 -26.78 4.17 -7.59
CA PRO A 598 -27.43 3.19 -8.46
C PRO A 598 -26.38 2.45 -9.30
N ALA A 599 -26.54 1.14 -9.48
CA ALA A 599 -25.60 0.35 -10.26
C ALA A 599 -25.47 0.85 -11.70
N GLN A 600 -26.57 1.38 -12.26
CA GLN A 600 -26.64 1.99 -13.58
C GLN A 600 -25.74 3.22 -13.69
N VAL A 601 -25.70 4.06 -12.65
CA VAL A 601 -24.84 5.25 -12.60
C VAL A 601 -23.36 4.84 -12.55
N ALA A 602 -23.02 3.90 -11.67
CA ALA A 602 -21.65 3.37 -11.58
C ALA A 602 -21.19 2.80 -12.93
N TYR A 603 -22.02 1.96 -13.56
CA TYR A 603 -21.73 1.38 -14.87
C TYR A 603 -21.57 2.44 -15.97
N MET A 604 -22.46 3.43 -16.04
CA MET A 604 -22.35 4.51 -17.04
C MET A 604 -21.06 5.31 -16.87
N ILE A 605 -20.66 5.65 -15.63
CA ILE A 605 -19.38 6.32 -15.37
C ILE A 605 -18.21 5.42 -15.83
N SER A 606 -18.21 4.13 -15.45
CA SER A 606 -17.16 3.22 -15.89
C SER A 606 -17.09 3.06 -17.40
N ASP A 607 -18.24 2.97 -18.09
CA ASP A 607 -18.32 2.91 -19.54
C ASP A 607 -17.80 4.18 -20.23
N ILE A 608 -18.08 5.36 -19.65
CA ILE A 608 -17.49 6.64 -20.11
C ILE A 608 -15.97 6.63 -19.92
N LEU A 609 -15.46 6.10 -18.81
CA LEU A 609 -14.04 6.17 -18.44
C LEU A 609 -13.15 5.08 -19.08
N ARG A 610 -13.72 4.06 -19.72
CA ARG A 610 -12.96 2.98 -20.39
C ARG A 610 -11.88 3.44 -21.39
N PRO A 611 -12.10 4.48 -22.23
CA PRO A 611 -11.07 4.93 -23.17
C PRO A 611 -9.90 5.68 -22.50
N VAL A 612 -10.06 6.13 -21.26
CA VAL A 612 -9.06 6.93 -20.56
C VAL A 612 -7.86 6.05 -20.22
N GLY A 613 -6.66 6.50 -20.59
CA GLY A 613 -5.42 5.75 -20.37
C GLY A 613 -5.04 4.80 -21.51
N ALA A 614 -5.72 4.85 -22.67
CA ALA A 614 -5.40 4.01 -23.84
C ALA A 614 -3.90 3.96 -24.20
N ALA A 615 -3.15 5.05 -24.01
CA ALA A 615 -1.71 5.12 -24.23
C ALA A 615 -0.87 4.21 -23.30
N LEU A 616 -1.43 3.70 -22.20
CA LEU A 616 -0.79 2.72 -21.31
C LEU A 616 -0.74 1.32 -21.91
N ASN A 617 -1.47 1.07 -23.00
CA ASN A 617 -1.48 -0.19 -23.75
C ASN A 617 -1.85 -1.44 -22.90
N ILE A 618 -2.69 -1.25 -21.89
CA ILE A 618 -3.24 -2.34 -21.06
C ILE A 618 -4.26 -3.13 -21.90
N LYS A 619 -4.14 -4.46 -21.89
CA LYS A 619 -4.93 -5.36 -22.75
C LYS A 619 -6.17 -5.96 -22.09
N ARG A 620 -6.37 -5.67 -20.81
CA ARG A 620 -7.51 -6.14 -20.02
C ARG A 620 -8.52 -5.01 -19.81
N PRO A 621 -9.82 -5.31 -19.59
CA PRO A 621 -10.81 -4.29 -19.30
C PRO A 621 -10.45 -3.52 -18.02
N TYR A 622 -10.47 -2.20 -18.11
CA TYR A 622 -10.36 -1.30 -16.97
C TYR A 622 -11.09 0.01 -17.30
N ALA A 623 -11.38 0.78 -16.27
CA ALA A 623 -11.77 2.18 -16.38
C ALA A 623 -10.78 3.01 -15.57
N ALA A 624 -10.50 4.24 -15.99
CA ALA A 624 -9.58 5.10 -15.26
C ALA A 624 -9.96 6.56 -15.34
N LYS A 625 -9.49 7.35 -14.37
CA LYS A 625 -9.51 8.81 -14.45
C LYS A 625 -8.14 9.36 -14.10
N THR A 626 -7.72 10.32 -14.91
CA THR A 626 -6.51 11.12 -14.69
C THR A 626 -6.81 12.34 -13.83
N GLY A 627 -5.82 12.76 -13.05
CA GLY A 627 -5.80 14.06 -12.38
C GLY A 627 -4.47 14.74 -12.66
N THR A 628 -4.54 16.05 -12.90
CA THR A 628 -3.38 16.93 -12.99
C THR A 628 -3.79 18.23 -12.32
N THR A 629 -2.95 18.77 -11.45
CA THR A 629 -3.20 20.05 -10.79
C THR A 629 -2.60 21.20 -11.60
N GLU A 630 -2.97 22.44 -11.24
CA GLU A 630 -2.41 23.65 -11.84
C GLU A 630 -0.87 23.63 -11.71
N ASN A 631 -0.17 24.14 -12.73
CA ASN A 631 1.29 24.05 -12.84
C ASN A 631 1.87 22.63 -12.72
N TRP A 632 1.07 21.57 -12.92
CA TRP A 632 1.49 20.17 -12.84
C TRP A 632 2.16 19.80 -11.51
N HIS A 633 1.74 20.34 -10.35
CA HIS A 633 2.31 19.94 -9.07
C HIS A 633 2.12 18.44 -8.76
N ASP A 634 0.94 17.92 -9.10
CA ASP A 634 0.54 16.55 -8.82
C ASP A 634 0.05 15.87 -10.11
N SER A 635 0.54 14.65 -10.31
CA SER A 635 0.15 13.76 -11.40
C SER A 635 -0.56 12.55 -10.82
N TRP A 636 -1.83 12.34 -11.18
CA TRP A 636 -2.68 11.27 -10.66
C TRP A 636 -3.17 10.36 -11.78
N LEU A 637 -3.29 9.07 -11.46
CA LEU A 637 -4.16 8.17 -12.19
C LEU A 637 -4.79 7.19 -11.21
N ILE A 638 -6.11 7.09 -11.26
CA ILE A 638 -6.87 6.12 -10.47
C ILE A 638 -7.59 5.23 -11.48
N GLY A 639 -7.17 3.97 -11.52
CA GLY A 639 -7.69 2.98 -12.44
C GLY A 639 -8.27 1.79 -11.68
N TYR A 640 -9.28 1.16 -12.26
CA TYR A 640 -10.01 0.09 -11.60
C TYR A 640 -10.62 -0.90 -12.59
N SER A 641 -10.83 -2.12 -12.10
CA SER A 641 -11.67 -3.17 -12.67
C SER A 641 -12.66 -3.65 -11.60
N PRO A 642 -13.58 -4.57 -11.89
CA PRO A 642 -14.42 -5.17 -10.85
C PRO A 642 -13.64 -5.86 -9.71
N ASP A 643 -12.38 -6.24 -9.95
CA ASP A 643 -11.57 -7.01 -9.00
C ASP A 643 -10.58 -6.14 -8.20
N VAL A 644 -10.27 -4.92 -8.65
CA VAL A 644 -9.24 -4.08 -8.01
C VAL A 644 -9.40 -2.59 -8.31
N VAL A 645 -9.03 -1.76 -7.34
CA VAL A 645 -8.78 -0.33 -7.51
C VAL A 645 -7.32 -0.06 -7.23
N ILE A 646 -6.68 0.72 -8.09
CA ILE A 646 -5.30 1.15 -7.92
C ILE A 646 -5.26 2.67 -8.09
N GLY A 647 -4.93 3.36 -7.01
CA GLY A 647 -4.64 4.79 -7.04
C GLY A 647 -3.12 5.00 -7.09
N ALA A 648 -2.67 5.88 -7.99
CA ALA A 648 -1.27 6.24 -8.12
C ALA A 648 -1.10 7.76 -8.17
N TRP A 649 0.00 8.22 -7.58
CA TRP A 649 0.40 9.63 -7.53
C TRP A 649 1.89 9.79 -7.83
N MET A 650 2.25 10.89 -8.47
CA MET A 650 3.62 11.38 -8.60
C MET A 650 3.69 12.88 -8.37
N GLY A 651 4.81 13.33 -7.83
CA GLY A 651 5.07 14.75 -7.60
C GLY A 651 6.51 15.05 -7.21
N HIS A 652 6.71 16.30 -6.79
CA HIS A 652 7.93 16.77 -6.17
C HIS A 652 7.67 17.10 -4.70
N THR A 653 8.44 16.50 -3.79
CA THR A 653 8.34 16.78 -2.35
C THR A 653 9.68 17.13 -1.74
N CYS A 654 9.62 17.83 -0.61
CA CYS A 654 10.77 18.22 0.20
C CYS A 654 10.47 17.90 1.68
N ALA A 655 11.49 17.59 2.46
CA ALA A 655 11.37 17.39 3.91
C ALA A 655 10.71 18.61 4.58
N GLY A 656 9.59 18.41 5.27
CA GLY A 656 8.87 19.50 5.97
C GLY A 656 8.13 20.48 5.04
N GLY A 657 7.99 20.15 3.75
CA GLY A 657 7.42 21.04 2.73
C GLY A 657 8.50 21.78 1.94
N CYS A 658 8.22 22.06 0.66
CA CYS A 658 9.20 22.73 -0.19
C CYS A 658 9.31 24.22 0.16
N PRO A 659 10.52 24.74 0.40
CA PRO A 659 10.75 26.17 0.54
C PRO A 659 10.21 26.94 -0.68
N THR A 660 9.79 28.19 -0.48
CA THR A 660 9.18 29.02 -1.55
C THR A 660 10.10 29.28 -2.73
N ASN A 661 11.42 29.18 -2.54
CA ASN A 661 12.42 29.31 -3.60
C ASN A 661 12.73 28.00 -4.35
N VAL A 662 12.10 26.88 -3.97
CA VAL A 662 12.25 25.59 -4.66
C VAL A 662 11.08 25.41 -5.62
N ASN A 663 11.39 25.24 -6.91
CA ASN A 663 10.40 24.86 -7.89
C ASN A 663 9.98 23.40 -7.66
N SER A 664 8.77 23.20 -7.13
CA SER A 664 8.15 21.89 -6.90
C SER A 664 7.15 21.50 -8.00
N ASN A 665 7.06 22.29 -9.07
CA ASN A 665 6.22 22.00 -10.22
C ASN A 665 6.87 20.88 -11.04
N LEU A 666 6.05 20.00 -11.61
CA LEU A 666 6.55 19.06 -12.61
C LEU A 666 6.64 19.78 -13.96
N ASN A 667 7.68 19.47 -14.74
CA ASN A 667 7.85 20.05 -16.08
C ASN A 667 6.96 19.28 -17.07
N VAL A 668 5.64 19.52 -17.01
CA VAL A 668 4.60 18.96 -17.87
C VAL A 668 4.54 17.43 -17.79
N VAL A 669 4.07 16.92 -16.65
CA VAL A 669 3.85 15.48 -16.41
C VAL A 669 2.36 15.22 -16.20
N TRP A 670 1.69 14.81 -17.26
CA TRP A 670 0.27 14.44 -17.22
C TRP A 670 0.04 13.12 -16.49
N GLY A 671 -1.16 12.91 -15.93
CA GLY A 671 -1.52 11.68 -15.21
C GLY A 671 -1.10 10.38 -15.92
N VAL A 672 -1.35 10.24 -17.22
CA VAL A 672 -0.99 9.05 -18.01
C VAL A 672 0.52 8.86 -18.16
N GLN A 673 1.29 9.95 -18.21
CA GLN A 673 2.74 9.93 -18.42
C GLN A 673 3.53 9.70 -17.13
N GLY A 674 2.96 10.08 -15.98
CA GLY A 674 3.53 9.88 -14.66
C GLY A 674 2.89 8.70 -13.93
N ALA A 675 1.92 8.99 -13.05
CA ALA A 675 1.23 8.02 -12.22
C ALA A 675 0.59 6.84 -13.00
N GLY A 676 0.20 7.06 -14.25
CA GLY A 676 -0.33 6.01 -15.12
C GLY A 676 0.65 4.87 -15.39
N LEU A 677 1.96 5.13 -15.38
CA LEU A 677 2.98 4.08 -15.51
C LEU A 677 3.02 3.19 -14.27
N ILE A 678 2.89 3.78 -13.06
CA ILE A 678 2.77 3.03 -11.81
C ILE A 678 1.53 2.16 -11.83
N PHE A 679 0.37 2.75 -12.18
CA PHE A 679 -0.89 2.00 -12.34
C PHE A 679 -0.74 0.81 -13.29
N ARG A 680 -0.20 1.04 -14.49
CA ARG A 680 -0.01 0.00 -15.52
C ARG A 680 0.79 -1.18 -14.98
N ASP A 681 1.90 -0.91 -14.30
CA ASP A 681 2.82 -1.95 -13.82
C ASP A 681 2.17 -2.78 -12.70
N ILE A 682 1.46 -2.14 -11.77
CA ILE A 682 0.73 -2.83 -10.70
C ILE A 682 -0.46 -3.62 -11.27
N PHE A 683 -1.27 -2.99 -12.14
CA PHE A 683 -2.47 -3.60 -12.71
C PHE A 683 -2.14 -4.85 -13.53
N ASN A 684 -1.14 -4.76 -14.42
CA ASN A 684 -0.72 -5.91 -15.22
C ASN A 684 -0.19 -7.06 -14.35
N ALA A 685 0.56 -6.76 -13.29
CA ALA A 685 1.07 -7.77 -12.37
C ALA A 685 -0.04 -8.42 -11.54
N TYR A 686 -0.99 -7.63 -11.04
CA TYR A 686 -2.15 -8.12 -10.28
C TYR A 686 -3.07 -9.02 -11.13
N GLU A 687 -3.26 -8.66 -12.40
CA GLU A 687 -4.17 -9.33 -13.33
C GLU A 687 -3.55 -10.52 -14.09
N ALA A 688 -2.22 -10.65 -14.14
CA ALA A 688 -1.51 -11.55 -15.06
C ALA A 688 -2.07 -12.99 -15.11
N ASN A 689 -2.48 -13.53 -13.96
CA ASN A 689 -2.93 -14.91 -13.80
C ASN A 689 -4.41 -15.03 -13.40
N LYS A 690 -5.21 -13.99 -13.63
CA LYS A 690 -6.64 -13.97 -13.28
C LYS A 690 -7.53 -14.13 -14.51
N PRO A 691 -8.73 -14.73 -14.36
CA PRO A 691 -9.75 -14.69 -15.39
C PRO A 691 -10.04 -13.25 -15.81
N VAL A 692 -10.19 -13.00 -17.11
CA VAL A 692 -10.59 -11.67 -17.59
C VAL A 692 -12.05 -11.46 -17.19
N ARG A 693 -12.30 -10.40 -16.41
CA ARG A 693 -13.64 -9.95 -16.03
C ARG A 693 -13.88 -8.56 -16.58
N ASP A 694 -15.13 -8.32 -16.98
CA ASP A 694 -15.58 -7.02 -17.41
C ASP A 694 -16.67 -6.49 -16.46
N PHE A 695 -16.95 -5.19 -16.52
CA PHE A 695 -17.95 -4.55 -15.70
C PHE A 695 -19.34 -5.17 -15.95
N PRO A 696 -20.02 -5.67 -14.90
CA PRO A 696 -21.33 -6.29 -15.07
C PRO A 696 -22.35 -5.23 -15.51
N LEU A 697 -23.06 -5.48 -16.62
CA LEU A 697 -24.15 -4.62 -17.07
C LEU A 697 -25.34 -4.77 -16.10
N PRO A 698 -25.75 -3.70 -15.38
CA PRO A 698 -26.88 -3.76 -14.47
C PRO A 698 -28.22 -3.74 -15.21
N ASP A 699 -29.25 -4.32 -14.59
CA ASP A 699 -30.62 -4.24 -15.08
C ASP A 699 -31.10 -2.78 -15.18
N GLY A 700 -32.07 -2.53 -16.06
CA GLY A 700 -32.66 -1.20 -16.21
C GLY A 700 -31.78 -0.18 -16.94
N LEU A 701 -30.73 -0.61 -17.65
CA LEU A 701 -30.05 0.20 -18.66
C LEU A 701 -30.50 -0.16 -20.07
N LYS A 702 -30.70 0.84 -20.92
CA LYS A 702 -31.00 0.66 -22.34
C LYS A 702 -30.21 1.64 -23.18
N LYS A 703 -29.67 1.18 -24.32
CA LYS A 703 -29.13 2.09 -25.33
C LYS A 703 -30.28 2.70 -26.14
N VAL A 704 -30.29 4.04 -26.24
CA VAL A 704 -31.27 4.79 -27.02
C VAL A 704 -30.55 5.73 -27.96
N THR A 705 -31.07 5.84 -29.18
CA THR A 705 -30.57 6.75 -30.21
C THR A 705 -31.36 8.04 -30.17
N VAL A 706 -30.67 9.17 -30.00
CA VAL A 706 -31.25 10.51 -29.93
C VAL A 706 -30.64 11.43 -30.98
N CYS A 707 -31.37 12.45 -31.44
CA CYS A 707 -30.81 13.47 -32.31
C CYS A 707 -29.82 14.35 -31.53
N LYS A 708 -28.69 14.69 -32.15
CA LYS A 708 -27.55 15.36 -31.50
C LYS A 708 -27.92 16.72 -30.92
N ALA A 709 -28.63 17.57 -31.68
CA ALA A 709 -28.94 18.93 -31.24
C ALA A 709 -30.01 18.99 -30.14
N SER A 710 -31.04 18.14 -30.20
CA SER A 710 -32.18 18.21 -29.28
C SER A 710 -32.11 17.26 -28.09
N GLY A 711 -31.33 16.17 -28.21
CA GLY A 711 -31.35 15.07 -27.26
C GLY A 711 -32.67 14.28 -27.22
N LEU A 712 -33.59 14.50 -28.18
CA LEU A 712 -34.87 13.80 -28.31
C LEU A 712 -34.77 12.52 -29.15
N LEU A 713 -35.79 11.67 -29.15
CA LEU A 713 -35.77 10.41 -29.90
C LEU A 713 -35.51 10.65 -31.39
N ALA A 714 -34.57 9.88 -31.94
CA ALA A 714 -34.14 10.06 -33.32
C ALA A 714 -35.28 9.91 -34.34
N THR A 715 -35.31 10.80 -35.33
CA THR A 715 -36.23 10.77 -36.47
C THR A 715 -35.43 10.72 -37.78
N PRO A 716 -36.06 10.38 -38.92
CA PRO A 716 -35.39 10.43 -40.22
C PRO A 716 -34.79 11.80 -40.56
N ASN A 717 -35.34 12.89 -40.01
CA ASN A 717 -34.86 14.24 -40.29
C ASN A 717 -33.45 14.50 -39.74
N CYS A 718 -33.07 13.83 -38.65
CA CYS A 718 -31.74 13.97 -38.06
C CYS A 718 -30.79 12.82 -38.44
N ALA A 719 -31.08 12.10 -39.53
CA ALA A 719 -30.21 11.02 -40.00
C ALA A 719 -28.76 11.51 -40.18
N GLY A 720 -27.80 10.74 -39.66
CA GLY A 720 -26.38 11.13 -39.63
C GLY A 720 -26.00 12.15 -38.55
N GLN A 721 -26.98 12.69 -37.82
CA GLN A 721 -26.81 13.62 -36.70
C GLN A 721 -27.36 13.02 -35.40
N THR A 722 -27.09 11.73 -35.15
CA THR A 722 -27.61 10.99 -34.00
C THR A 722 -26.50 10.54 -33.05
N ILE A 723 -26.83 10.40 -31.77
CA ILE A 723 -25.97 9.83 -30.72
C ILE A 723 -26.70 8.63 -30.13
N THR A 724 -26.01 7.49 -29.99
CA THR A 724 -26.55 6.32 -29.29
C THR A 724 -25.79 6.13 -27.99
N ASP A 725 -26.50 6.18 -26.86
CA ASP A 725 -25.88 6.10 -25.55
C ASP A 725 -26.80 5.44 -24.52
N TRP A 726 -26.29 5.24 -23.31
CA TRP A 726 -26.99 4.60 -22.20
C TRP A 726 -27.99 5.53 -21.52
N PHE A 727 -29.18 5.00 -21.25
CA PHE A 727 -30.21 5.64 -20.45
C PHE A 727 -30.66 4.69 -19.34
N ILE A 728 -30.96 5.25 -18.18
CA ILE A 728 -31.67 4.55 -17.11
C ILE A 728 -33.11 4.37 -17.57
N ALA A 729 -33.70 3.21 -17.28
CA ALA A 729 -35.09 2.92 -17.62
C ALA A 729 -36.02 4.03 -17.09
N GLY A 730 -36.81 4.61 -17.98
CA GLY A 730 -37.70 5.73 -17.68
C GLY A 730 -37.09 7.14 -17.80
N THR A 731 -35.77 7.27 -18.02
CA THR A 731 -35.14 8.60 -18.21
C THR A 731 -34.87 8.96 -19.67
N ALA A 732 -35.00 8.01 -20.59
CA ALA A 732 -34.91 8.29 -22.02
C ALA A 732 -36.03 9.22 -22.49
N PRO A 733 -35.78 10.10 -23.47
CA PRO A 733 -36.83 10.92 -24.07
C PRO A 733 -37.94 10.01 -24.62
N ASN A 734 -39.19 10.42 -24.46
CA ASN A 734 -40.37 9.67 -24.89
C ASN A 734 -41.09 10.29 -26.09
N ARG A 735 -40.61 11.44 -26.58
CA ARG A 735 -41.14 12.14 -27.75
C ARG A 735 -40.12 12.15 -28.90
N PRO A 736 -40.60 12.05 -30.16
CA PRO A 736 -39.75 12.21 -31.33
C PRO A 736 -39.17 13.63 -31.40
N ASP A 737 -38.01 13.76 -32.00
CA ASP A 737 -37.40 15.04 -32.32
C ASP A 737 -38.27 15.91 -33.22
N ASP A 738 -38.39 17.18 -32.84
CA ASP A 738 -39.07 18.24 -33.57
C ASP A 738 -38.15 19.43 -33.91
N TRP A 739 -36.85 19.35 -33.60
CA TRP A 739 -35.89 20.42 -33.88
C TRP A 739 -35.31 20.30 -35.29
N TYR A 740 -34.99 19.10 -35.75
CA TYR A 740 -34.55 18.89 -37.13
C TYR A 740 -35.76 18.97 -38.05
N ARG A 741 -35.95 20.14 -38.67
CA ARG A 741 -37.11 20.45 -39.50
C ARG A 741 -36.71 20.50 -40.98
N PRO A 742 -37.33 19.69 -41.85
CA PRO A 742 -37.19 19.85 -43.28
C PRO A 742 -37.90 21.14 -43.70
N LEU A 743 -37.15 22.08 -44.27
CA LEU A 743 -37.67 23.32 -44.83
C LEU A 743 -37.49 23.29 -46.34
N ARG A 744 -38.55 23.68 -47.05
CA ARG A 744 -38.49 23.87 -48.51
C ARG A 744 -37.76 25.17 -48.76
N VAL A 745 -36.66 25.12 -49.49
CA VAL A 745 -35.83 26.28 -49.83
C VAL A 745 -35.63 26.37 -51.33
N CYS A 746 -35.45 27.58 -51.83
CA CYS A 746 -35.13 27.81 -53.23
C CYS A 746 -33.72 27.26 -53.57
N THR A 747 -33.56 26.65 -54.74
CA THR A 747 -32.28 26.09 -55.19
C THR A 747 -31.25 27.15 -55.56
N THR A 748 -31.71 28.36 -55.87
CA THR A 748 -30.90 29.50 -56.34
C THR A 748 -30.20 30.24 -55.21
N ASP A 749 -30.93 30.64 -54.17
CA ASP A 749 -30.43 31.50 -53.07
C ASP A 749 -30.45 30.81 -51.69
N GLY A 750 -31.11 29.66 -51.57
CA GLY A 750 -31.26 28.93 -50.30
C GLY A 750 -32.24 29.57 -49.31
N LEU A 751 -33.04 30.57 -49.69
CA LEU A 751 -34.07 31.20 -48.87
C LEU A 751 -35.35 30.35 -48.80
N LEU A 752 -36.29 30.66 -47.91
CA LEU A 752 -37.53 29.89 -47.72
C LEU A 752 -38.42 29.95 -48.98
N ALA A 753 -38.82 28.79 -49.48
CA ALA A 753 -39.74 28.70 -50.61
C ALA A 753 -41.20 28.74 -50.13
N THR A 754 -41.91 29.82 -50.47
CA THR A 754 -43.35 29.97 -50.27
C THR A 754 -44.14 28.95 -51.10
N SER A 755 -45.43 28.76 -50.85
CA SER A 755 -46.23 27.70 -51.51
C SER A 755 -46.35 27.85 -53.03
N ASP A 756 -46.22 29.06 -53.53
CA ASP A 756 -46.30 29.46 -54.94
C ASP A 756 -45.01 29.16 -55.74
N ILE A 757 -43.89 28.84 -55.08
CA ILE A 757 -42.65 28.45 -55.77
C ILE A 757 -42.81 27.05 -56.42
N PRO A 758 -42.57 26.89 -57.74
CA PRO A 758 -42.64 25.60 -58.42
C PRO A 758 -41.63 24.59 -57.88
N ALA A 759 -41.99 23.30 -57.90
CA ALA A 759 -41.20 22.24 -57.28
C ALA A 759 -39.77 22.10 -57.86
N ASN A 760 -39.59 22.36 -59.16
CA ASN A 760 -38.30 22.31 -59.85
C ASN A 760 -37.30 23.40 -59.40
N PHE A 761 -37.76 24.46 -58.73
CA PHE A 761 -36.91 25.50 -58.13
C PHE A 761 -36.73 25.35 -56.62
N THR A 762 -37.23 24.25 -56.06
CA THR A 762 -37.15 24.01 -54.62
C THR A 762 -36.38 22.74 -54.33
N THR A 763 -35.68 22.76 -53.20
CA THR A 763 -35.13 21.56 -52.57
C THR A 763 -35.52 21.56 -51.10
N VAL A 764 -35.57 20.38 -50.50
CA VAL A 764 -35.81 20.25 -49.06
C VAL A 764 -34.45 20.14 -48.37
N LYS A 765 -34.17 21.09 -47.49
CA LYS A 765 -33.00 21.04 -46.60
C LYS A 765 -33.46 20.94 -45.17
N THR A 766 -32.80 20.11 -44.38
CA THR A 766 -33.08 20.02 -42.94
C THR A 766 -32.26 21.06 -42.19
N PHE A 767 -32.92 21.80 -41.30
CA PHE A 767 -32.29 22.76 -40.40
C PHE A 767 -32.60 22.42 -38.95
N VAL A 768 -31.72 22.83 -38.04
CA VAL A 768 -32.01 22.80 -36.59
C VAL A 768 -32.77 24.06 -36.24
N VAL A 769 -34.03 23.90 -35.83
CA VAL A 769 -34.89 25.00 -35.38
C VAL A 769 -35.03 24.91 -33.87
N TYR A 770 -34.30 25.78 -33.17
CA TYR A 770 -34.34 25.84 -31.72
C TYR A 770 -35.69 26.37 -31.21
N PRO A 771 -36.20 25.84 -30.08
CA PRO A 771 -37.45 26.30 -29.50
C PRO A 771 -37.34 27.77 -29.03
N PRO A 772 -38.47 28.50 -28.97
CA PRO A 772 -38.47 29.87 -28.45
C PRO A 772 -37.86 29.94 -27.04
N GLY A 773 -36.98 30.94 -26.83
CA GLY A 773 -36.28 31.12 -25.55
C GLY A 773 -35.10 30.18 -25.31
N TYR A 774 -34.73 29.31 -26.27
CA TYR A 774 -33.53 28.50 -26.15
C TYR A 774 -32.27 29.39 -26.08
N PRO A 775 -31.38 29.20 -25.08
CA PRO A 775 -30.24 30.09 -24.87
C PRO A 775 -29.32 30.19 -26.09
N ASP A 776 -29.02 31.41 -26.55
CA ASP A 776 -28.20 31.64 -27.74
C ASP A 776 -26.78 31.07 -27.60
N ASN A 777 -26.23 31.07 -26.39
CA ASN A 777 -24.93 30.48 -26.11
C ASN A 777 -24.93 28.94 -26.19
N MET A 778 -26.10 28.29 -26.11
CA MET A 778 -26.24 26.84 -26.25
C MET A 778 -26.59 26.39 -27.67
N LYS A 779 -26.70 27.31 -28.63
CA LYS A 779 -26.92 26.98 -30.05
C LYS A 779 -25.58 26.58 -30.68
N ASP A 780 -25.61 25.50 -31.45
CA ASP A 780 -24.48 25.15 -32.30
C ASP A 780 -24.32 26.22 -33.39
N LYS A 781 -23.29 27.06 -33.25
CA LYS A 781 -22.98 28.16 -34.19
C LYS A 781 -22.48 27.66 -35.53
N ASN A 782 -22.04 26.41 -35.61
CA ASN A 782 -21.59 25.78 -36.85
C ASN A 782 -22.74 25.11 -37.62
N SER A 783 -23.90 24.92 -36.98
CA SER A 783 -25.09 24.39 -37.65
C SER A 783 -25.70 25.45 -38.57
N PRO A 784 -26.06 25.08 -39.83
CA PRO A 784 -26.74 25.99 -40.75
C PRO A 784 -28.00 26.57 -40.11
N GLN A 785 -28.08 27.89 -40.09
CA GLN A 785 -29.26 28.57 -39.55
C GLN A 785 -30.41 28.47 -40.56
N PRO A 786 -31.64 28.22 -40.10
CA PRO A 786 -32.81 28.23 -40.98
C PRO A 786 -32.95 29.64 -41.60
N PRO A 787 -33.19 29.76 -42.92
CA PRO A 787 -33.48 31.04 -43.53
C PRO A 787 -34.74 31.64 -42.92
N THR A 788 -34.74 32.95 -42.70
CA THR A 788 -35.89 33.69 -42.15
C THR A 788 -36.60 34.54 -43.19
N GLN A 789 -35.98 34.72 -44.35
CA GLN A 789 -36.54 35.43 -45.49
C GLN A 789 -37.08 34.42 -46.51
N ASN A 790 -38.15 34.81 -47.19
CA ASN A 790 -38.65 34.06 -48.33
C ASN A 790 -37.79 34.39 -49.55
N CYS A 791 -37.51 33.40 -50.40
CA CYS A 791 -37.02 33.70 -51.73
C CYS A 791 -38.08 34.54 -52.44
N GLN A 792 -37.60 35.59 -53.10
CA GLN A 792 -38.44 36.33 -54.04
C GLN A 792 -38.30 35.66 -55.39
N LEU A 793 -39.44 35.36 -56.00
CA LEU A 793 -39.46 34.89 -57.37
C LEU A 793 -38.99 36.01 -58.31
N PHE A 794 -37.93 35.71 -59.06
CA PHE A 794 -37.56 36.28 -60.36
C PHE A 794 -37.44 37.81 -60.43
N THR A 795 -36.28 38.36 -60.03
CA THR A 795 -35.86 39.75 -60.30
C THR A 795 -35.45 39.99 -61.77
N GLU A 796 -35.87 39.13 -62.68
CA GLU A 796 -35.41 39.10 -64.07
C GLU A 796 -35.99 40.25 -64.89
N THR A 797 -35.18 40.84 -65.77
CA THR A 797 -35.60 41.95 -66.64
C THR A 797 -35.63 41.59 -68.12
N ILE A 798 -35.26 40.35 -68.47
CA ILE A 798 -35.18 39.89 -69.86
C ILE A 798 -36.40 39.01 -70.13
N PRO A 799 -37.27 39.36 -71.10
CA PRO A 799 -38.40 38.52 -71.48
C PRO A 799 -37.96 37.18 -72.12
N PRO A 800 -38.80 36.14 -72.08
CA PRO A 800 -38.50 34.86 -72.69
C PRO A 800 -38.35 34.99 -74.21
N THR A 801 -37.77 33.96 -74.82
CA THR A 801 -37.67 33.84 -76.27
C THR A 801 -38.49 32.63 -76.74
N LEU A 802 -39.08 32.75 -77.92
CA LEU A 802 -39.99 31.74 -78.46
C LEU A 802 -39.73 31.56 -79.96
N THR A 803 -39.57 30.31 -80.37
CA THR A 803 -39.49 29.90 -81.77
C THR A 803 -40.50 28.79 -82.05
N LEU A 804 -41.07 28.79 -83.26
CA LEU A 804 -42.10 27.83 -83.67
C LEU A 804 -41.61 27.02 -84.87
N ALA A 805 -41.92 25.73 -84.86
CA ALA A 805 -41.74 24.84 -86.00
C ALA A 805 -43.05 24.10 -86.27
N GLN A 806 -43.34 23.81 -87.53
CA GLN A 806 -44.51 23.02 -87.93
C GLN A 806 -44.12 21.86 -88.84
N ALA A 807 -44.78 20.73 -88.65
CA ALA A 807 -44.56 19.51 -89.42
C ALA A 807 -45.91 18.90 -89.83
N PRO A 808 -46.21 18.83 -91.15
CA PRO A 808 -47.34 18.05 -91.67
C PRO A 808 -47.31 16.61 -91.17
N GLN A 809 -48.48 16.07 -90.85
CA GLN A 809 -48.68 14.70 -90.39
C GLN A 809 -49.40 13.88 -91.47
N ALA A 810 -49.22 12.56 -91.44
CA ALA A 810 -49.81 11.65 -92.43
C ALA A 810 -51.35 11.64 -92.42
N ASP A 811 -51.99 12.08 -91.32
CA ASP A 811 -53.44 12.16 -91.16
C ASP A 811 -54.04 13.50 -91.68
N GLY A 812 -53.24 14.34 -92.33
CA GLY A 812 -53.66 15.65 -92.83
C GLY A 812 -53.66 16.76 -91.76
N SER A 813 -53.26 16.45 -90.52
CA SER A 813 -53.04 17.47 -89.48
C SER A 813 -51.64 18.07 -89.56
N VAL A 814 -51.40 19.16 -88.82
CA VAL A 814 -50.06 19.75 -88.67
C VAL A 814 -49.71 19.81 -87.20
N LEU A 815 -48.58 19.21 -86.83
CA LEU A 815 -48.00 19.33 -85.49
C LEU A 815 -47.22 20.63 -85.41
N VAL A 816 -47.55 21.48 -84.45
CA VAL A 816 -46.77 22.67 -84.13
C VAL A 816 -46.02 22.45 -82.82
N THR A 817 -44.72 22.70 -82.86
CA THR A 817 -43.82 22.63 -81.70
C THR A 817 -43.31 24.02 -81.38
N ALA A 818 -43.51 24.43 -80.13
CA ALA A 818 -42.92 25.64 -79.58
C ALA A 818 -41.65 25.30 -78.80
N THR A 819 -40.54 25.96 -79.15
CA THR A 819 -39.32 25.96 -78.35
C THR A 819 -39.23 27.32 -77.68
N ALA A 820 -39.57 27.33 -76.40
CA ALA A 820 -39.43 28.51 -75.55
C ALA A 820 -38.16 28.37 -74.72
N THR A 821 -37.33 29.42 -74.70
CA THR A 821 -36.10 29.49 -73.93
C THR A 821 -36.09 30.76 -73.11
N ASP A 822 -35.59 30.67 -71.90
CA ASP A 822 -35.51 31.75 -70.95
C ASP A 822 -34.18 31.65 -70.21
N ASN A 823 -33.66 32.77 -69.71
CA ASN A 823 -32.40 32.78 -68.98
C ASN A 823 -32.50 32.07 -67.62
N GLU A 824 -33.71 31.90 -67.07
CA GLU A 824 -33.97 31.02 -65.93
C GLU A 824 -34.96 29.92 -66.28
N ALA A 825 -36.22 30.26 -66.59
CA ALA A 825 -37.28 29.27 -66.76
C ALA A 825 -38.57 29.74 -67.42
N ILE A 826 -39.13 28.86 -68.26
CA ILE A 826 -40.48 29.01 -68.80
C ILE A 826 -41.52 28.52 -67.79
N LYS A 827 -42.51 29.37 -67.50
CA LYS A 827 -43.67 29.06 -66.64
C LYS A 827 -44.71 28.23 -67.37
N GLU A 828 -45.11 28.70 -68.55
CA GLU A 828 -46.16 28.08 -69.36
C GLU A 828 -46.09 28.60 -70.79
N VAL A 829 -46.59 27.80 -71.74
CA VAL A 829 -46.78 28.20 -73.13
C VAL A 829 -48.24 28.00 -73.51
N ASP A 830 -48.86 29.08 -73.97
CA ASP A 830 -50.25 29.15 -74.40
C ASP A 830 -50.37 29.16 -75.91
N PHE A 831 -51.29 28.36 -76.45
CA PHE A 831 -51.59 28.28 -77.88
C PHE A 831 -53.03 28.74 -78.14
N PHE A 832 -53.18 29.80 -78.93
CA PHE A 832 -54.48 30.35 -79.34
C PHE A 832 -54.69 30.10 -80.83
N LEU A 833 -55.69 29.27 -81.15
CA LEU A 833 -56.07 28.96 -82.54
C LEU A 833 -57.17 29.91 -83.00
N ASP A 834 -57.01 30.52 -84.17
CA ASP A 834 -57.98 31.39 -84.85
C ASP A 834 -58.63 32.47 -83.96
N GLY A 835 -57.83 33.05 -83.05
CA GLY A 835 -58.29 34.11 -82.15
C GLY A 835 -59.22 33.63 -81.02
N ALA A 836 -59.20 32.33 -80.68
CA ALA A 836 -59.97 31.80 -79.55
C ALA A 836 -59.67 32.55 -78.24
N ASN A 837 -60.69 32.79 -77.42
CA ASN A 837 -60.55 33.52 -76.14
C ASN A 837 -59.90 32.70 -75.02
N LYS A 838 -59.67 31.39 -75.22
CA LYS A 838 -59.03 30.49 -74.25
C LYS A 838 -57.92 29.71 -74.94
N PRO A 839 -56.69 29.70 -74.40
CA PRO A 839 -55.59 28.95 -74.99
C PRO A 839 -55.64 27.47 -74.60
N VAL A 840 -54.92 26.66 -75.37
CA VAL A 840 -54.37 25.40 -74.88
C VAL A 840 -53.08 25.73 -74.14
N ARG A 841 -53.07 25.52 -72.83
CA ARG A 841 -51.96 25.88 -71.94
C ARG A 841 -51.12 24.66 -71.58
N LEU A 842 -49.81 24.74 -71.79
CA LEU A 842 -48.86 23.70 -71.44
C LEU A 842 -47.82 24.25 -70.46
N ALA A 843 -47.80 23.71 -69.24
CA ALA A 843 -46.90 24.14 -68.17
C ALA A 843 -45.54 23.42 -68.16
N GLN A 844 -45.34 22.41 -69.03
CA GLN A 844 -44.10 21.65 -69.14
C GLN A 844 -43.82 21.27 -70.60
N ALA A 845 -42.54 21.28 -70.98
CA ALA A 845 -42.10 20.80 -72.28
C ALA A 845 -42.28 19.28 -72.42
N PRO A 846 -42.49 18.74 -73.64
CA PRO A 846 -42.52 19.45 -74.91
C PRO A 846 -43.81 20.27 -75.11
N TYR A 847 -43.67 21.52 -75.57
CA TYR A 847 -44.79 22.42 -75.84
C TYR A 847 -45.30 22.17 -77.26
N THR A 848 -46.22 21.23 -77.43
CA THR A 848 -46.72 20.84 -78.75
C THR A 848 -48.24 20.83 -78.82
N VAL A 849 -48.78 21.27 -79.96
CA VAL A 849 -50.22 21.17 -80.28
C VAL A 849 -50.41 20.69 -81.71
N VAL A 850 -51.50 19.97 -81.95
CA VAL A 850 -51.87 19.49 -83.29
C VAL A 850 -53.03 20.32 -83.81
N VAL A 851 -52.85 20.95 -84.97
CA VAL A 851 -53.90 21.69 -85.67
C VAL A 851 -54.59 20.76 -86.67
N LYS A 852 -55.92 20.65 -86.59
CA LYS A 852 -56.77 19.82 -87.46
C LYS A 852 -57.86 20.67 -88.09
N GLY A 853 -58.30 20.29 -89.28
CA GLY A 853 -59.26 21.06 -90.08
C GLY A 853 -59.42 20.47 -91.49
N SER A 854 -59.93 21.27 -92.42
CA SER A 854 -60.15 20.83 -93.81
C SER A 854 -58.88 21.03 -94.65
N SER A 855 -58.60 20.13 -95.60
CA SER A 855 -57.43 20.27 -96.49
C SER A 855 -57.46 21.61 -97.24
N GLY A 856 -56.32 22.30 -97.25
CA GLY A 856 -56.16 23.64 -97.84
C GLY A 856 -56.63 24.81 -96.97
N SER A 857 -57.24 24.57 -95.79
CA SER A 857 -57.56 25.67 -94.87
C SER A 857 -56.30 26.18 -94.16
N THR A 858 -56.21 27.50 -94.02
CA THR A 858 -55.15 28.18 -93.27
C THR A 858 -55.70 28.67 -91.95
N HIS A 859 -55.05 28.28 -90.87
CA HIS A 859 -55.37 28.67 -89.50
C HIS A 859 -54.28 29.57 -88.93
N SER A 860 -54.65 30.52 -88.08
CA SER A 860 -53.71 31.39 -87.38
C SER A 860 -53.47 30.85 -85.97
N LEU A 861 -52.22 30.56 -85.63
CA LEU A 861 -51.83 30.10 -84.31
C LEU A 861 -50.94 31.15 -83.64
N ILE A 862 -51.46 31.78 -82.59
CA ILE A 862 -50.69 32.68 -81.73
C ILE A 862 -50.19 31.86 -80.54
N VAL A 863 -48.87 31.85 -80.35
CA VAL A 863 -48.23 31.15 -79.24
C VAL A 863 -47.59 32.17 -78.33
N GLN A 864 -47.84 32.06 -77.03
CA GLN A 864 -47.33 32.95 -76.00
C GLN A 864 -46.56 32.15 -74.97
N ALA A 865 -45.27 32.40 -74.83
CA ALA A 865 -44.48 31.83 -73.75
C ALA A 865 -44.35 32.83 -72.61
N TYR A 866 -44.68 32.40 -71.41
CA TYR A 866 -44.59 33.19 -70.19
C TYR A 866 -43.41 32.69 -69.36
N ASP A 867 -42.62 33.62 -68.85
CA ASP A 867 -41.75 33.37 -67.72
C ASP A 867 -42.56 33.49 -66.41
N TYR A 868 -41.87 33.47 -65.28
CA TYR A 868 -42.50 33.64 -63.98
C TYR A 868 -42.49 35.07 -63.44
N ASN A 869 -41.86 36.04 -64.12
CA ASN A 869 -41.95 37.45 -63.77
C ASN A 869 -43.15 38.09 -64.50
N PRO A 870 -44.27 38.38 -63.82
CA PRO A 870 -45.45 38.95 -64.48
C PRO A 870 -45.22 40.36 -65.05
N SER A 871 -44.09 41.01 -64.74
CA SER A 871 -43.71 42.31 -65.30
C SER A 871 -43.11 42.20 -66.71
N ASN A 872 -42.58 41.02 -67.08
CA ASN A 872 -42.08 40.78 -68.42
C ASN A 872 -43.24 40.50 -69.37
N ALA A 873 -43.15 41.06 -70.59
CA ALA A 873 -44.09 40.72 -71.63
C ALA A 873 -43.87 39.27 -72.08
N PRO A 874 -44.93 38.48 -72.36
CA PRO A 874 -44.76 37.15 -72.90
C PRO A 874 -44.09 37.22 -74.28
N ALA A 875 -43.27 36.22 -74.60
CA ALA A 875 -42.75 36.06 -75.94
C ALA A 875 -43.90 35.60 -76.84
N VAL A 876 -44.26 36.42 -77.83
CA VAL A 876 -45.38 36.12 -78.74
C VAL A 876 -44.84 35.81 -80.13
N GLN A 877 -45.26 34.68 -80.69
CA GLN A 877 -45.04 34.33 -82.09
C GLN A 877 -46.38 33.97 -82.73
N THR A 878 -46.55 34.36 -83.99
CA THR A 878 -47.72 33.98 -84.78
C THR A 878 -47.27 33.15 -85.96
N LEU A 879 -47.93 32.01 -86.18
CA LEU A 879 -47.65 31.11 -87.29
C LEU A 879 -48.95 30.84 -88.06
N SER A 880 -48.90 30.99 -89.38
CA SER A 880 -49.95 30.52 -90.26
C SER A 880 -49.72 29.04 -90.59
N VAL A 881 -50.69 28.22 -90.24
CA VAL A 881 -50.67 26.77 -90.43
C VAL A 881 -51.65 26.41 -91.53
N THR A 882 -51.16 26.04 -92.70
CA THR A 882 -51.99 25.53 -93.80
C THR A 882 -52.01 24.01 -93.76
N LEU A 883 -53.21 23.43 -93.72
CA LEU A 883 -53.38 21.99 -93.66
C LEU A 883 -53.16 21.36 -95.06
N PRO A 884 -52.33 20.31 -95.18
CA PRO A 884 -51.94 19.70 -96.45
C PRO A 884 -53.09 19.17 -97.31
#